data_AF-A0AAV3XDK7-F1
#
_entry.id   AF-A0AAV3XDK7-F1
#
_cell.length_a   1.000
_cell.length_b   1.000
_cell.length_c   1.000
_cell.angle_alpha   90.00
_cell.angle_beta   90.00
_cell.angle_gamma   90.00
#
_symmetry.space_group_name_H-M   'P 1'
#
loop_
_entity.id
_entity.type
_entity.pdbx_description
1 polymer ?
#
loop_
_entity_poly.entity_id
_entity_poly.type
_entity_poly.pdbx_seq_one_letter_code
_entity_poly.pdbx_strand_id
1 'polypeptide(L)'
;MTFNLADFFDSSFYLQRHKEVAKFTKIFNLNNNSAFQHFRNLGQFENRDPSVLFNSDFYLQQHSDVRQALNDGKIKSAFRHFIDFGQFENRDPSPLFNTNFYLQRHPDVRQAIREGKFRSAFQHFIEIGQFQNRQPSTLFNPNYYLELYPDVRQEIAQGRSKSAFQHYVQVGATQGRIAAPGTRPGSFVLQLLHASDFEAGVAALDDAPRFSSVLNGLRAQYPNQTLTLSSGDNYIPSPFFAASSDPSLRPVLGRENIGRGDIAILNALGIQASAFGNHEFDQGTNQVRVLIARDREYTGTAFPFLGANLDFSPDANLRDLVVADGREANTIPNSIAKSTVVNLGGERFGIVGATTPTLRSISSAGDVRVSPSNPQDLDALAASIQPAVDALAAQGINKIILLAHMQQLDIEVNLASRLRNVDIIVAGGSHTLLADESDRLRVGDTPGGVYPIIRTSASGEPIAVVNTAANYRYVGRLVAEFDRQGRIVPASFDPIINGAYATDDRGVADTGNFAPEPKIVQVTQALRNVIVTKDSQLFGRTNVYLNGERNSVRTEETNLGNLTADASLAAGRKNDPSAVISIKNGGGIRESIGAVVGGGGNDPNAGQRIPPVANPIAGKEAGQISQLDIENSLRFNNQLTLLTLTAQQLKQVLEHGVSDTAPGRTPGRFPQVGGLAFSFDPNRPANNRVVSIALKDSNGRTTDTIVQNGQVVGDPNRTFPIVTLNFLASGGDGYPFPSFPATNRVDTGIGEQEALRDFLSANFNATPFNIPDVGVAQDTRIQNLAARSDTVIAGISRTATRVANVGDILTGDMGNAPHPLDTDILPKTFFPASSPLSFLPISHPASMSTRGAFNFDLNQMVNEEGDAIASLPGVATLTPNQPTIF
;
A
#
# COMPACT_ATOMS: atom_id res chain seq x y z
N MET A 1 -7.94 -48.23 20.12
CA MET A 1 -9.09 -47.92 20.99
C MET A 1 -10.37 -48.30 20.26
N THR A 2 -11.27 -48.98 20.95
CA THR A 2 -12.57 -49.43 20.44
C THR A 2 -13.57 -48.29 20.47
N PHE A 3 -14.29 -48.11 19.36
CA PHE A 3 -15.35 -47.12 19.21
C PHE A 3 -16.49 -47.38 20.22
N ASN A 4 -16.81 -46.41 21.08
CA ASN A 4 -17.88 -46.53 22.07
C ASN A 4 -19.15 -45.81 21.59
N LEU A 5 -20.18 -46.58 21.20
CA LEU A 5 -21.46 -46.04 20.75
C LEU A 5 -22.14 -45.12 21.78
N ALA A 6 -21.87 -45.31 23.08
CA ALA A 6 -22.51 -44.53 24.13
C ALA A 6 -22.11 -43.05 24.09
N ASP A 7 -20.91 -42.74 23.57
CA ASP A 7 -20.39 -41.37 23.51
C ASP A 7 -21.07 -40.53 22.41
N PHE A 8 -21.80 -41.17 21.50
CA PHE A 8 -22.50 -40.53 20.36
C PHE A 8 -24.02 -40.46 20.54
N PHE A 9 -24.55 -41.04 21.61
CA PHE A 9 -25.99 -41.10 21.86
C PHE A 9 -26.44 -39.97 22.78
N ASP A 10 -27.31 -39.10 22.29
CA ASP A 10 -27.98 -38.08 23.09
C ASP A 10 -29.39 -38.56 23.45
N SER A 11 -29.54 -39.02 24.69
CA SER A 11 -30.82 -39.51 25.21
C SER A 11 -31.94 -38.45 25.15
N SER A 12 -31.63 -37.17 25.32
CA SER A 12 -32.62 -36.10 25.30
C SER A 12 -33.11 -35.85 23.86
N PHE A 13 -32.17 -35.74 22.92
CA PHE A 13 -32.47 -35.63 21.49
C PHE A 13 -33.32 -36.81 21.00
N TYR A 14 -32.88 -38.04 21.33
CA TYR A 14 -33.52 -39.26 20.87
C TYR A 14 -34.96 -39.38 21.40
N LEU A 15 -35.18 -39.12 22.68
CA LEU A 15 -36.51 -39.20 23.30
C LEU A 15 -37.43 -38.06 22.86
N GLN A 16 -36.90 -36.88 22.55
CA GLN A 16 -37.70 -35.78 22.02
C GLN A 16 -38.24 -36.08 20.62
N ARG A 17 -37.41 -36.71 19.78
CA ARG A 17 -37.76 -37.07 18.39
C ARG A 17 -38.61 -38.34 18.30
N HIS A 18 -38.46 -39.25 19.26
CA HIS A 18 -39.16 -40.54 19.32
C HIS A 18 -40.08 -40.61 20.55
N LYS A 19 -41.21 -39.90 20.48
CA LYS A 19 -42.16 -39.76 21.60
C LYS A 19 -42.72 -41.09 22.09
N GLU A 20 -42.81 -42.09 21.24
CA GLU A 20 -43.19 -43.46 21.55
C GLU A 20 -42.16 -44.15 22.45
N VAL A 21 -40.86 -43.94 22.20
CA VAL A 21 -39.78 -44.42 23.07
C VAL A 21 -39.82 -43.67 24.40
N ALA A 22 -40.06 -42.35 24.39
CA ALA A 22 -40.21 -41.56 25.60
C ALA A 22 -41.40 -41.94 26.48
N LYS A 23 -42.53 -42.35 25.88
CA LYS A 23 -43.66 -42.92 26.61
C LYS A 23 -43.28 -44.27 27.22
N PHE A 24 -42.61 -45.13 26.46
CA PHE A 24 -42.19 -46.44 26.93
C PHE A 24 -41.22 -46.34 28.13
N THR A 25 -40.19 -45.50 28.03
CA THR A 25 -39.21 -45.31 29.12
C THR A 25 -39.86 -44.74 30.39
N LYS A 26 -40.85 -43.84 30.25
CA LYS A 26 -41.63 -43.29 31.38
C LYS A 26 -42.57 -44.31 32.03
N ILE A 27 -43.29 -45.11 31.24
CA ILE A 27 -44.25 -46.11 31.74
C ILE A 27 -43.56 -47.16 32.61
N PHE A 28 -42.34 -47.54 32.25
CA PHE A 28 -41.57 -48.58 32.96
C PHE A 28 -40.51 -48.03 33.93
N ASN A 29 -40.50 -46.72 34.20
CA ASN A 29 -39.53 -46.04 35.06
C ASN A 29 -38.06 -46.37 34.73
N LEU A 30 -37.74 -46.46 33.43
CA LEU A 30 -36.43 -46.85 32.94
C LEU A 30 -35.54 -45.63 32.73
N ASN A 31 -34.28 -45.72 33.19
CA ASN A 31 -33.30 -44.62 33.13
C ASN A 31 -32.73 -44.39 31.71
N ASN A 32 -31.86 -43.38 31.54
CA ASN A 32 -31.20 -43.03 30.25
C ASN A 32 -30.55 -44.21 29.51
N ASN A 33 -30.14 -45.25 30.25
CA ASN A 33 -29.56 -46.44 29.66
C ASN A 33 -30.58 -47.19 28.77
N SER A 34 -31.87 -47.11 29.07
CA SER A 34 -32.93 -47.76 28.27
C SER A 34 -33.14 -47.14 26.89
N ALA A 35 -32.99 -45.83 26.75
CA ALA A 35 -33.06 -45.14 25.46
C ALA A 35 -31.88 -45.55 24.57
N PHE A 36 -30.68 -45.61 25.14
CA PHE A 36 -29.49 -46.08 24.45
C PHE A 36 -29.61 -47.56 24.04
N GLN A 37 -30.13 -48.41 24.94
CA GLN A 37 -30.39 -49.82 24.62
C GLN A 37 -31.41 -49.99 23.50
N HIS A 38 -32.49 -49.19 23.50
CA HIS A 38 -33.46 -49.18 22.41
C HIS A 38 -32.78 -48.81 21.08
N PHE A 39 -32.01 -47.72 21.06
CA PHE A 39 -31.29 -47.32 19.86
C PHE A 39 -30.33 -48.40 19.38
N ARG A 40 -29.54 -48.97 20.28
CA ARG A 40 -28.57 -50.03 19.98
C ARG A 40 -29.22 -51.29 19.41
N ASN A 41 -30.38 -51.68 19.91
CA ASN A 41 -31.01 -52.95 19.54
C ASN A 41 -31.98 -52.81 18.36
N LEU A 42 -32.63 -51.65 18.21
CA LEU A 42 -33.62 -51.39 17.15
C LEU A 42 -33.35 -50.08 16.40
N GLY A 43 -33.25 -48.96 17.13
CA GLY A 43 -33.33 -47.63 16.51
C GLY A 43 -32.30 -47.37 15.40
N GLN A 44 -31.07 -47.84 15.56
CA GLN A 44 -30.04 -47.68 14.54
C GLN A 44 -30.37 -48.40 13.22
N PHE A 45 -31.13 -49.51 13.28
CA PHE A 45 -31.56 -50.28 12.12
C PHE A 45 -32.83 -49.73 11.46
N GLU A 46 -33.52 -48.82 12.15
CA GLU A 46 -34.68 -48.08 11.64
C GLU A 46 -34.28 -46.69 11.09
N ASN A 47 -32.98 -46.45 10.85
CA ASN A 47 -32.42 -45.15 10.45
C ASN A 47 -32.81 -43.99 11.37
N ARG A 48 -32.97 -44.27 12.67
CA ARG A 48 -33.16 -43.21 13.66
C ARG A 48 -31.83 -42.59 14.01
N ASP A 49 -31.80 -41.28 14.20
CA ASP A 49 -30.56 -40.57 14.50
C ASP A 49 -30.25 -40.65 16.01
N PRO A 50 -29.02 -41.05 16.41
CA PRO A 50 -28.66 -41.16 17.83
C PRO A 50 -28.46 -39.81 18.53
N SER A 51 -28.11 -38.78 17.76
CA SER A 51 -27.88 -37.40 18.20
C SER A 51 -27.87 -36.52 16.96
N VAL A 52 -27.83 -35.19 17.13
CA VAL A 52 -27.71 -34.27 15.99
C VAL A 52 -26.40 -34.42 15.20
N LEU A 53 -25.39 -35.06 15.80
CA LEU A 53 -24.07 -35.25 15.20
C LEU A 53 -24.12 -36.14 13.96
N PHE A 54 -25.18 -36.93 13.81
CA PHE A 54 -25.43 -37.76 12.66
C PHE A 54 -26.86 -37.52 12.14
N ASN A 55 -26.99 -37.36 10.83
CA ASN A 55 -28.28 -37.23 10.16
C ASN A 55 -28.36 -38.27 9.03
N SER A 56 -29.18 -39.30 9.25
CA SER A 56 -29.31 -40.43 8.33
C SER A 56 -29.80 -40.00 6.94
N ASP A 57 -30.76 -39.09 6.87
CA ASP A 57 -31.30 -38.60 5.59
C ASP A 57 -30.24 -37.84 4.80
N PHE A 58 -29.54 -36.91 5.44
CA PHE A 58 -28.43 -36.16 4.85
C PHE A 58 -27.33 -37.11 4.37
N TYR A 59 -26.91 -38.05 5.23
CA TYR A 59 -25.82 -38.97 4.92
C TYR A 59 -26.17 -39.84 3.70
N LEU A 60 -27.38 -40.37 3.63
CA LEU A 60 -27.85 -41.15 2.49
C LEU A 60 -28.09 -40.29 1.24
N GLN A 61 -28.38 -38.99 1.37
CA GLN A 61 -28.51 -38.04 0.25
C GLN A 61 -27.17 -37.71 -0.38
N GLN A 62 -26.14 -37.51 0.44
CA GLN A 62 -24.79 -37.21 -0.03
C GLN A 62 -24.08 -38.46 -0.60
N HIS A 63 -24.50 -39.66 -0.20
CA HIS A 63 -23.82 -40.91 -0.52
C HIS A 63 -24.77 -41.95 -1.14
N SER A 64 -24.98 -41.84 -2.45
CA SER A 64 -25.87 -42.73 -3.20
C SER A 64 -25.43 -44.20 -3.15
N ASP A 65 -24.12 -44.47 -3.05
CA ASP A 65 -23.54 -45.80 -2.88
C ASP A 65 -23.95 -46.44 -1.55
N VAL A 66 -23.93 -45.67 -0.45
CA VAL A 66 -24.38 -46.12 0.88
C VAL A 66 -25.88 -46.38 0.88
N ARG A 67 -26.65 -45.49 0.24
CA ARG A 67 -28.10 -45.68 0.06
C ARG A 67 -28.41 -46.96 -0.69
N GLN A 68 -27.68 -47.25 -1.77
CA GLN A 68 -27.86 -48.48 -2.51
C GLN A 68 -27.47 -49.71 -1.67
N ALA A 69 -26.35 -49.67 -0.95
CA ALA A 69 -25.96 -50.76 -0.06
C ALA A 69 -26.98 -51.04 1.05
N LEU A 70 -27.65 -50.00 1.56
CA LEU A 70 -28.73 -50.13 2.54
C LEU A 70 -29.98 -50.76 1.92
N ASN A 71 -30.38 -50.31 0.72
CA ASN A 71 -31.53 -50.87 -0.02
C ASN A 71 -31.31 -52.34 -0.42
N ASP A 72 -30.07 -52.69 -0.78
CA ASP A 72 -29.65 -54.05 -1.11
C ASP A 72 -29.51 -54.96 0.13
N GLY A 73 -29.68 -54.42 1.34
CA GLY A 73 -29.50 -55.15 2.60
C GLY A 73 -28.05 -55.52 2.93
N LYS A 74 -27.06 -54.96 2.23
CA LYS A 74 -25.62 -55.17 2.46
C LYS A 74 -25.13 -54.47 3.72
N ILE A 75 -25.75 -53.36 4.08
CA ILE A 75 -25.61 -52.71 5.38
C ILE A 75 -26.99 -52.59 6.03
N LYS A 76 -27.02 -52.57 7.37
CA LYS A 76 -28.29 -52.52 8.13
C LYS A 76 -28.59 -51.15 8.72
N SER A 77 -27.66 -50.20 8.66
CA SER A 77 -27.78 -48.90 9.31
C SER A 77 -26.83 -47.89 8.66
N ALA A 78 -27.35 -46.73 8.29
CA ALA A 78 -26.55 -45.60 7.81
C ALA A 78 -25.55 -45.12 8.88
N PHE A 79 -26.00 -45.01 10.13
CA PHE A 79 -25.15 -44.64 11.26
C PHE A 79 -24.01 -45.64 11.45
N ARG A 80 -24.32 -46.95 11.42
CA ARG A 80 -23.29 -47.98 11.59
C ARG A 80 -22.25 -47.93 10.46
N HIS A 81 -22.70 -47.71 9.22
CA HIS A 81 -21.78 -47.52 8.10
C HIS A 81 -20.85 -46.32 8.32
N PHE A 82 -21.39 -45.18 8.75
CA PHE A 82 -20.56 -44.01 9.02
C PHE A 82 -19.51 -44.28 10.10
N ILE A 83 -19.90 -44.94 11.18
CA ILE A 83 -18.98 -45.31 12.26
C ILE A 83 -17.89 -46.27 11.79
N ASP A 84 -18.22 -47.29 11.02
CA ASP A 84 -17.26 -48.33 10.65
C ASP A 84 -16.40 -47.95 9.44
N PHE A 85 -16.92 -47.10 8.55
CA PHE A 85 -16.29 -46.77 7.27
C PHE A 85 -16.30 -45.26 6.99
N GLY A 86 -17.48 -44.63 7.02
CA GLY A 86 -17.66 -43.27 6.51
C GLY A 86 -16.77 -42.20 7.14
N GLN A 87 -16.57 -42.25 8.45
CA GLN A 87 -15.70 -41.30 9.14
C GLN A 87 -14.22 -41.42 8.71
N PHE A 88 -13.81 -42.57 8.21
CA PHE A 88 -12.45 -42.83 7.70
C PHE A 88 -12.34 -42.52 6.20
N GLU A 89 -13.47 -42.39 5.51
CA GLU A 89 -13.58 -42.05 4.09
C GLU A 89 -13.82 -40.54 3.86
N ASN A 90 -13.63 -39.71 4.89
CA ASN A 90 -13.92 -38.27 4.88
C ASN A 90 -15.37 -37.91 4.50
N ARG A 91 -16.32 -38.77 4.84
CA ARG A 91 -17.74 -38.52 4.60
C ARG A 91 -18.34 -37.70 5.74
N ASP A 92 -19.20 -36.75 5.40
CA ASP A 92 -19.77 -35.83 6.39
C ASP A 92 -21.00 -36.47 7.08
N PRO A 93 -21.05 -36.54 8.41
CA PRO A 93 -22.14 -37.21 9.12
C PRO A 93 -23.41 -36.38 9.25
N SER A 94 -23.31 -35.05 9.20
CA SER A 94 -24.42 -34.13 9.35
C SER A 94 -24.07 -32.78 8.73
N PRO A 95 -25.05 -31.89 8.48
CA PRO A 95 -24.76 -30.52 8.05
C PRO A 95 -23.88 -29.72 9.02
N LEU A 96 -23.85 -30.07 10.30
CA LEU A 96 -23.11 -29.33 11.34
C LEU A 96 -21.62 -29.72 11.44
N PHE A 97 -21.17 -30.75 10.72
CA PHE A 97 -19.77 -31.16 10.67
C PHE A 97 -19.33 -31.42 9.23
N ASN A 98 -18.36 -30.66 8.74
CA ASN A 98 -17.77 -30.83 7.42
C ASN A 98 -16.29 -31.21 7.55
N THR A 99 -15.95 -32.41 7.11
CA THR A 99 -14.63 -33.03 7.30
C THR A 99 -13.53 -32.25 6.60
N ASN A 100 -13.77 -31.84 5.36
CA ASN A 100 -12.78 -31.13 4.56
C ASN A 100 -12.53 -29.73 5.12
N PHE A 101 -13.58 -28.99 5.46
CA PHE A 101 -13.52 -27.70 6.13
C PHE A 101 -12.74 -27.81 7.44
N TYR A 102 -13.09 -28.77 8.29
CA TYR A 102 -12.46 -28.95 9.59
C TYR A 102 -10.95 -29.23 9.46
N LEU A 103 -10.56 -30.09 8.53
CA LEU A 103 -9.15 -30.42 8.30
C LEU A 103 -8.38 -29.30 7.59
N GLN A 104 -9.03 -28.50 6.75
CA GLN A 104 -8.41 -27.32 6.11
C GLN A 104 -8.13 -26.25 7.15
N ARG A 105 -9.08 -26.02 8.04
CA ARG A 105 -9.01 -25.02 9.11
C ARG A 105 -8.11 -25.43 10.28
N HIS A 106 -7.88 -26.72 10.45
CA HIS A 106 -7.06 -27.28 11.52
C HIS A 106 -5.98 -28.24 10.98
N PRO A 107 -4.89 -27.70 10.38
CA PRO A 107 -3.80 -28.53 9.84
C PRO A 107 -3.14 -29.43 10.88
N ASP A 108 -3.12 -29.01 12.15
CA ASP A 108 -2.62 -29.80 13.27
C ASP A 108 -3.44 -31.07 13.51
N VAL A 109 -4.75 -31.03 13.25
CA VAL A 109 -5.61 -32.23 13.30
C VAL A 109 -5.27 -33.18 12.16
N ARG A 110 -5.06 -32.65 10.95
CA ARG A 110 -4.63 -33.45 9.80
C ARG A 110 -3.31 -34.16 10.08
N GLN A 111 -2.37 -33.46 10.70
CA GLN A 111 -1.09 -34.02 11.15
C GLN A 111 -1.30 -35.11 12.21
N ALA A 112 -2.13 -34.86 13.23
CA ALA A 112 -2.43 -35.83 14.28
C ALA A 112 -3.08 -37.12 13.74
N ILE A 113 -3.90 -37.02 12.70
CA ILE A 113 -4.46 -38.19 12.00
C ILE A 113 -3.38 -38.98 11.26
N ARG A 114 -2.47 -38.29 10.55
CA ARG A 114 -1.33 -38.94 9.86
C ARG A 114 -0.39 -39.65 10.83
N GLU A 115 -0.21 -39.10 12.02
CA GLU A 115 0.58 -39.69 13.11
C GLU A 115 -0.16 -40.81 13.86
N GLY A 116 -1.41 -41.11 13.48
CA GLY A 116 -2.22 -42.16 14.10
C GLY A 116 -2.74 -41.82 15.50
N LYS A 117 -2.66 -40.56 15.95
CA LYS A 117 -3.20 -40.09 17.24
C LYS A 117 -4.73 -40.10 17.24
N PHE A 118 -5.33 -39.77 16.09
CA PHE A 118 -6.77 -39.88 15.84
C PHE A 118 -7.00 -40.69 14.57
N ARG A 119 -8.12 -41.42 14.51
CA ARG A 119 -8.48 -42.21 13.33
C ARG A 119 -9.25 -41.41 12.29
N SER A 120 -9.95 -40.35 12.71
CA SER A 120 -10.75 -39.49 11.83
C SER A 120 -10.81 -38.06 12.37
N ALA A 121 -11.14 -37.12 11.48
CA ALA A 121 -11.42 -35.72 11.85
C ALA A 121 -12.60 -35.62 12.82
N PHE A 122 -13.63 -36.43 12.57
CA PHE A 122 -14.82 -36.48 13.39
C PHE A 122 -14.52 -37.00 14.81
N GLN A 123 -13.69 -38.04 14.94
CA GLN A 123 -13.24 -38.52 16.25
C GLN A 123 -12.53 -37.40 17.03
N HIS A 124 -11.57 -36.72 16.40
CA HIS A 124 -10.88 -35.60 17.02
C HIS A 124 -11.87 -34.52 17.48
N PHE A 125 -12.84 -34.13 16.64
CA PHE A 125 -13.79 -33.08 17.00
C PHE A 125 -14.62 -33.44 18.24
N ILE A 126 -15.12 -34.68 18.31
CA ILE A 126 -15.95 -35.12 19.44
C ILE A 126 -15.14 -35.24 20.73
N GLU A 127 -13.92 -35.76 20.66
CA GLU A 127 -13.09 -35.98 21.85
C GLU A 127 -12.41 -34.69 22.35
N ILE A 128 -12.06 -33.79 21.43
CA ILE A 128 -11.21 -32.62 21.74
C ILE A 128 -11.75 -31.34 21.11
N GLY A 129 -12.02 -31.36 19.80
CA GLY A 129 -12.25 -30.13 19.03
C GLY A 129 -13.40 -29.28 19.54
N GLN A 130 -14.55 -29.88 19.87
CA GLN A 130 -15.71 -29.16 20.39
C GLN A 130 -15.43 -28.46 21.73
N PHE A 131 -14.51 -29.00 22.55
CA PHE A 131 -14.12 -28.44 23.85
C PHE A 131 -13.03 -27.37 23.73
N GLN A 132 -12.38 -27.29 22.57
CA GLN A 132 -11.41 -26.26 22.21
C GLN A 132 -12.02 -25.16 21.34
N ASN A 133 -13.36 -25.10 21.22
CA ASN A 133 -14.07 -24.19 20.31
C ASN A 133 -13.56 -24.26 18.86
N ARG A 134 -13.16 -25.46 18.39
CA ARG A 134 -12.79 -25.65 16.99
C ARG A 134 -14.04 -25.68 16.13
N GLN A 135 -14.02 -24.95 15.02
CA GLN A 135 -15.19 -24.75 14.18
C GLN A 135 -15.45 -26.00 13.31
N PRO A 136 -16.56 -26.74 13.50
CA PRO A 136 -16.82 -27.98 12.77
C PRO A 136 -17.32 -27.79 11.35
N SER A 137 -17.95 -26.64 11.05
CA SER A 137 -18.54 -26.36 9.73
C SER A 137 -18.80 -24.85 9.57
N THR A 138 -19.18 -24.45 8.36
CA THR A 138 -19.70 -23.09 8.09
C THR A 138 -21.05 -22.83 8.76
N LEU A 139 -21.79 -23.87 9.17
CA LEU A 139 -23.11 -23.76 9.79
C LEU A 139 -23.07 -23.61 11.32
N PHE A 140 -21.92 -23.82 11.95
CA PHE A 140 -21.74 -23.59 13.39
C PHE A 140 -20.34 -23.06 13.70
N ASN A 141 -20.27 -21.83 14.20
CA ASN A 141 -19.04 -21.21 14.71
C ASN A 141 -19.16 -21.04 16.24
N PRO A 142 -18.41 -21.83 17.04
CA PRO A 142 -18.50 -21.78 18.50
C PRO A 142 -18.10 -20.42 19.08
N ASN A 143 -17.10 -19.75 18.52
CA ASN A 143 -16.65 -18.44 18.99
C ASN A 143 -17.72 -17.38 18.72
N TYR A 144 -18.27 -17.35 17.50
CA TYR A 144 -19.42 -16.49 17.15
C TYR A 144 -20.60 -16.72 18.10
N TYR A 145 -20.94 -17.99 18.34
CA TYR A 145 -22.06 -18.38 19.18
C TYR A 145 -21.88 -17.93 20.63
N LEU A 146 -20.68 -18.08 21.20
CA LEU A 146 -20.39 -17.66 22.57
C LEU A 146 -20.30 -16.14 22.73
N GLU A 147 -19.93 -15.42 21.68
CA GLU A 147 -19.91 -13.96 21.68
C GLU A 147 -21.32 -13.39 21.61
N LEU A 148 -22.18 -13.99 20.77
CA LEU A 148 -23.57 -13.58 20.64
C LEU A 148 -24.42 -13.95 21.85
N TYR A 149 -24.06 -15.00 22.59
CA TYR A 149 -24.82 -15.51 23.73
C TYR A 149 -23.96 -15.65 25.01
N PRO A 150 -23.72 -14.53 25.74
CA PRO A 150 -22.95 -14.55 26.98
C PRO A 150 -23.52 -15.48 28.08
N ASP A 151 -24.83 -15.74 28.06
CA ASP A 151 -25.49 -16.70 28.96
C ASP A 151 -24.95 -18.13 28.76
N VAL A 152 -24.68 -18.53 27.51
CA VAL A 152 -24.08 -19.85 27.21
C VAL A 152 -22.67 -19.93 27.77
N ARG A 153 -21.88 -18.86 27.65
CA ARG A 153 -20.53 -18.80 28.20
C ARG A 153 -20.55 -19.02 29.72
N GLN A 154 -21.51 -18.41 30.41
CA GLN A 154 -21.70 -18.61 31.85
C GLN A 154 -22.14 -20.05 32.18
N GLU A 155 -23.04 -20.65 31.39
CA GLU A 155 -23.43 -22.05 31.59
C GLU A 155 -22.26 -23.02 31.42
N ILE A 156 -21.38 -22.78 30.44
CA ILE A 156 -20.17 -23.59 30.24
C ILE A 156 -19.19 -23.40 31.40
N ALA A 157 -18.96 -22.16 31.83
CA ALA A 157 -18.09 -21.86 32.96
C ALA A 157 -18.57 -22.51 34.28
N GLN A 158 -19.89 -22.69 34.42
CA GLN A 158 -20.51 -23.37 35.57
C GLN A 158 -20.64 -24.88 35.40
N GLY A 159 -20.13 -25.45 34.30
CA GLY A 159 -20.20 -26.88 34.01
C GLY A 159 -21.61 -27.40 33.69
N ARG A 160 -22.58 -26.52 33.44
CA ARG A 160 -23.96 -26.89 33.05
C ARG A 160 -24.04 -27.35 31.59
N SER A 161 -23.18 -26.81 30.74
CA SER A 161 -22.92 -27.26 29.37
C SER A 161 -21.43 -27.57 29.21
N LYS A 162 -21.06 -28.62 28.46
CA LYS A 162 -19.63 -28.99 28.28
C LYS A 162 -18.94 -28.22 27.14
N SER A 163 -19.70 -27.77 26.15
CA SER A 163 -19.18 -27.02 25.00
C SER A 163 -20.26 -26.13 24.38
N ALA A 164 -19.85 -25.14 23.58
CA ALA A 164 -20.76 -24.32 22.80
C ALA A 164 -21.58 -25.17 21.82
N PHE A 165 -20.92 -26.15 21.18
CA PHE A 165 -21.56 -27.10 20.28
C PHE A 165 -22.64 -27.89 21.03
N GLN A 166 -22.32 -28.50 22.17
CA GLN A 166 -23.30 -29.24 22.95
C GLN A 166 -24.50 -28.37 23.34
N HIS A 167 -24.27 -27.16 23.84
CA HIS A 167 -25.37 -26.26 24.20
C HIS A 167 -26.27 -25.96 22.98
N TYR A 168 -25.68 -25.60 21.84
CA TYR A 168 -26.45 -25.29 20.64
C TYR A 168 -27.32 -26.48 20.23
N VAL A 169 -26.75 -27.67 20.24
CA VAL A 169 -27.46 -28.91 19.88
C VAL A 169 -28.62 -29.23 20.82
N GLN A 170 -28.41 -29.08 22.13
CA GLN A 170 -29.39 -29.47 23.14
C GLN A 170 -30.49 -28.43 23.35
N VAL A 171 -30.14 -27.15 23.19
CA VAL A 171 -31.00 -26.03 23.58
C VAL A 171 -31.08 -25.01 22.45
N GLY A 172 -29.94 -24.52 21.98
CA GLY A 172 -29.86 -23.36 21.08
C GLY A 172 -30.63 -23.51 19.77
N ALA A 173 -30.53 -24.65 19.10
CA ALA A 173 -31.21 -24.93 17.84
C ALA A 173 -32.74 -24.87 18.00
N THR A 174 -33.26 -25.41 19.10
CA THR A 174 -34.71 -25.38 19.39
C THR A 174 -35.22 -24.00 19.78
N GLN A 175 -34.33 -23.15 20.32
CA GLN A 175 -34.61 -21.75 20.62
C GLN A 175 -34.43 -20.83 19.40
N GLY A 176 -34.02 -21.37 18.25
CA GLY A 176 -33.73 -20.59 17.05
C GLY A 176 -32.49 -19.69 17.19
N ARG A 177 -31.54 -20.05 18.06
CA ARG A 177 -30.30 -19.29 18.23
C ARG A 177 -29.44 -19.40 16.97
N ILE A 178 -28.87 -18.28 16.54
CA ILE A 178 -28.01 -18.15 15.37
C ILE A 178 -26.65 -18.80 15.65
N ALA A 179 -26.27 -19.77 14.83
CA ALA A 179 -25.12 -20.64 15.05
C ALA A 179 -23.83 -20.19 14.36
N ALA A 180 -23.94 -19.42 13.28
CA ALA A 180 -22.80 -18.95 12.48
C ALA A 180 -23.17 -17.69 11.68
N PRO A 181 -22.18 -16.92 11.22
CA PRO A 181 -22.40 -15.80 10.30
C PRO A 181 -23.22 -16.20 9.07
N GLY A 182 -24.14 -15.34 8.62
CA GLY A 182 -24.94 -15.55 7.42
C GLY A 182 -26.11 -16.53 7.59
N THR A 183 -26.30 -17.10 8.78
CA THR A 183 -27.47 -17.95 9.10
C THR A 183 -28.64 -17.15 9.70
N ARG A 184 -28.44 -15.85 9.96
CA ARG A 184 -29.46 -14.95 10.48
C ARG A 184 -30.44 -14.57 9.35
N PRO A 185 -31.77 -14.70 9.55
CA PRO A 185 -32.74 -14.27 8.56
C PRO A 185 -32.58 -12.78 8.21
N GLY A 186 -32.37 -12.50 6.92
CA GLY A 186 -32.16 -11.13 6.42
C GLY A 186 -30.78 -10.54 6.70
N SER A 187 -29.79 -11.34 7.13
CA SER A 187 -28.39 -10.91 7.11
C SER A 187 -27.76 -11.09 5.74
N PHE A 188 -26.64 -10.39 5.52
CA PHE A 188 -25.83 -10.50 4.32
C PHE A 188 -24.36 -10.67 4.72
N VAL A 189 -23.66 -11.61 4.12
CA VAL A 189 -22.21 -11.75 4.31
C VAL A 189 -21.51 -11.08 3.14
N LEU A 190 -20.73 -10.04 3.43
CA LEU A 190 -19.87 -9.37 2.48
C LEU A 190 -18.46 -9.98 2.57
N GLN A 191 -17.84 -10.26 1.43
CA GLN A 191 -16.39 -10.29 1.30
C GLN A 191 -15.94 -8.98 0.64
N LEU A 192 -15.18 -8.16 1.38
CA LEU A 192 -14.48 -7.02 0.84
C LEU A 192 -13.03 -7.41 0.59
N LEU A 193 -12.63 -7.41 -0.68
CA LEU A 193 -11.23 -7.44 -1.08
C LEU A 193 -10.78 -6.00 -1.34
N HIS A 194 -9.67 -5.61 -0.76
CA HIS A 194 -9.20 -4.23 -0.87
C HIS A 194 -7.68 -4.16 -0.94
N ALA A 195 -7.20 -3.04 -1.46
CA ALA A 195 -5.81 -2.62 -1.44
C ALA A 195 -5.75 -1.10 -1.58
N SER A 196 -4.58 -0.55 -1.30
CA SER A 196 -4.21 0.85 -1.50
C SER A 196 -2.77 0.89 -1.98
N ASP A 197 -2.29 2.08 -2.39
CA ASP A 197 -0.87 2.31 -2.57
C ASP A 197 -0.24 1.28 -3.53
N PHE A 198 -0.91 1.04 -4.66
CA PHE A 198 -0.43 0.10 -5.66
C PHE A 198 0.95 0.51 -6.16
N GLU A 199 1.18 1.83 -6.33
CA GLU A 199 2.50 2.46 -6.47
C GLU A 199 3.50 1.67 -7.33
N ALA A 200 3.05 1.17 -8.49
CA ALA A 200 3.76 0.12 -9.20
C ALA A 200 5.22 0.48 -9.48
N GLY A 201 6.14 -0.27 -8.87
CA GLY A 201 7.58 -0.24 -9.18
C GLY A 201 8.01 -1.42 -10.04
N VAL A 202 9.32 -1.67 -10.15
CA VAL A 202 9.84 -2.84 -10.90
C VAL A 202 9.36 -4.17 -10.30
N ALA A 203 9.22 -4.26 -8.98
CA ALA A 203 8.70 -5.44 -8.29
C ALA A 203 7.25 -5.80 -8.71
N ALA A 204 6.45 -4.80 -9.11
CA ALA A 204 5.07 -5.01 -9.56
C ALA A 204 4.97 -5.86 -10.84
N LEU A 205 6.06 -5.98 -11.62
CA LEU A 205 6.11 -6.87 -12.79
C LEU A 205 5.90 -8.35 -12.41
N ASP A 206 6.24 -8.72 -11.17
CA ASP A 206 6.04 -10.06 -10.60
C ASP A 206 4.89 -10.08 -9.58
N ASP A 207 4.76 -9.03 -8.77
CA ASP A 207 3.76 -8.97 -7.70
C ASP A 207 2.33 -8.75 -8.23
N ALA A 208 2.11 -7.99 -9.31
CA ALA A 208 0.76 -7.77 -9.84
C ALA A 208 0.10 -9.06 -10.39
N PRO A 209 0.80 -9.94 -11.15
CA PRO A 209 0.28 -11.26 -11.48
C PRO A 209 -0.05 -12.10 -10.24
N ARG A 210 0.83 -12.17 -9.24
CA ARG A 210 0.56 -12.95 -8.02
C ARG A 210 -0.60 -12.38 -7.21
N PHE A 211 -0.71 -11.05 -7.13
CA PHE A 211 -1.86 -10.36 -6.54
C PHE A 211 -3.15 -10.79 -7.24
N SER A 212 -3.16 -10.82 -8.56
CA SER A 212 -4.31 -11.29 -9.35
C SER A 212 -4.67 -12.75 -9.05
N SER A 213 -3.68 -13.65 -8.96
CA SER A 213 -3.89 -15.04 -8.58
C SER A 213 -4.53 -15.19 -7.19
N VAL A 214 -3.98 -14.49 -6.19
CA VAL A 214 -4.50 -14.49 -4.81
C VAL A 214 -5.92 -13.94 -4.78
N LEU A 215 -6.16 -12.80 -5.43
CA LEU A 215 -7.48 -12.17 -5.54
C LEU A 215 -8.52 -13.13 -6.16
N ASN A 216 -8.14 -13.85 -7.22
CA ASN A 216 -9.01 -14.82 -7.89
C ASN A 216 -9.35 -16.00 -6.97
N GLY A 217 -8.37 -16.53 -6.23
CA GLY A 217 -8.61 -17.60 -5.26
C GLY A 217 -9.53 -17.18 -4.10
N LEU A 218 -9.41 -15.93 -3.64
CA LEU A 218 -10.31 -15.38 -2.62
C LEU A 218 -11.72 -15.13 -3.17
N ARG A 219 -11.85 -14.59 -4.39
CA ARG A 219 -13.15 -14.39 -5.07
C ARG A 219 -13.91 -15.69 -5.24
N ALA A 220 -13.22 -16.78 -5.59
CA ALA A 220 -13.83 -18.09 -5.78
C ALA A 220 -14.51 -18.64 -4.51
N GLN A 221 -14.12 -18.16 -3.32
CA GLN A 221 -14.74 -18.56 -2.05
C GLN A 221 -16.09 -17.86 -1.81
N TYR A 222 -16.30 -16.66 -2.38
CA TYR A 222 -17.51 -15.83 -2.20
C TYR A 222 -17.96 -15.18 -3.53
N PRO A 223 -18.29 -15.97 -4.57
CA PRO A 223 -18.43 -15.47 -5.95
C PRO A 223 -19.57 -14.45 -6.15
N ASN A 224 -20.62 -14.51 -5.33
CA ASN A 224 -21.78 -13.60 -5.42
C ASN A 224 -21.81 -12.54 -4.31
N GLN A 225 -20.75 -12.48 -3.49
CA GLN A 225 -20.68 -11.70 -2.25
C GLN A 225 -19.38 -10.90 -2.15
N THR A 226 -18.62 -10.77 -3.24
CA THR A 226 -17.33 -10.07 -3.22
C THR A 226 -17.39 -8.67 -3.80
N LEU A 227 -16.89 -7.69 -3.05
CA LEU A 227 -16.48 -6.37 -3.55
C LEU A 227 -14.96 -6.32 -3.74
N THR A 228 -14.49 -5.52 -4.70
CA THR A 228 -13.06 -5.20 -4.86
C THR A 228 -12.86 -3.71 -5.04
N LEU A 229 -12.24 -3.07 -4.04
CA LEU A 229 -12.14 -1.61 -3.94
C LEU A 229 -10.68 -1.17 -3.75
N SER A 230 -10.39 0.06 -4.14
CA SER A 230 -9.07 0.69 -3.93
C SER A 230 -9.19 2.01 -3.19
N SER A 231 -8.40 2.23 -2.13
CA SER A 231 -8.38 3.52 -1.41
C SER A 231 -7.33 4.51 -1.92
N GLY A 232 -6.87 4.41 -3.18
CA GLY A 232 -6.05 5.44 -3.83
C GLY A 232 -4.55 5.13 -3.91
N ASP A 233 -3.78 6.05 -4.49
CA ASP A 233 -2.39 5.85 -4.92
C ASP A 233 -2.24 4.59 -5.81
N ASN A 234 -3.17 4.51 -6.78
CA ASN A 234 -3.25 3.46 -7.78
C ASN A 234 -2.05 3.42 -8.71
N TYR A 235 -1.34 4.53 -8.82
CA TYR A 235 -0.13 4.68 -9.60
C TYR A 235 0.75 5.77 -8.98
N ILE A 236 2.06 5.66 -9.20
CA ILE A 236 3.04 6.66 -8.80
C ILE A 236 4.03 6.87 -9.95
N PRO A 237 4.61 8.07 -10.12
CA PRO A 237 5.75 8.25 -11.00
C PRO A 237 6.86 7.22 -10.70
N SER A 238 7.10 6.31 -11.64
CA SER A 238 8.09 5.24 -11.51
C SER A 238 8.56 4.78 -12.90
N PRO A 239 9.59 3.92 -12.98
CA PRO A 239 9.93 3.26 -14.24
C PRO A 239 8.76 2.49 -14.88
N PHE A 240 7.90 1.89 -14.06
CA PHE A 240 6.72 1.15 -14.51
C PHE A 240 5.69 2.09 -15.16
N PHE A 241 5.37 3.17 -14.45
CA PHE A 241 4.49 4.23 -14.92
C PHE A 241 5.00 4.86 -16.22
N ALA A 242 6.29 5.15 -16.31
CA ALA A 242 6.92 5.73 -17.49
C ALA A 242 6.96 4.75 -18.68
N ALA A 243 7.27 3.47 -18.46
CA ALA A 243 7.34 2.46 -19.51
C ALA A 243 6.01 2.28 -20.26
N SER A 244 4.88 2.63 -19.63
CA SER A 244 3.54 2.58 -20.24
C SER A 244 3.37 3.51 -21.45
N SER A 245 4.25 4.50 -21.65
CA SER A 245 4.22 5.37 -22.85
C SER A 245 5.03 4.83 -24.03
N ASP A 246 5.64 3.64 -23.91
CA ASP A 246 6.38 3.07 -25.02
C ASP A 246 5.42 2.57 -26.12
N PRO A 247 5.67 2.88 -27.41
CA PRO A 247 4.79 2.48 -28.51
C PRO A 247 4.54 0.96 -28.61
N SER A 248 5.45 0.12 -28.12
CA SER A 248 5.28 -1.33 -28.07
C SER A 248 4.13 -1.78 -27.18
N LEU A 249 3.64 -0.92 -26.28
CA LEU A 249 2.50 -1.21 -25.40
C LEU A 249 1.13 -0.98 -26.09
N ARG A 250 1.08 -0.35 -27.28
CA ARG A 250 -0.18 -0.11 -28.02
C ARG A 250 -1.07 -1.34 -28.16
N PRO A 251 -0.57 -2.53 -28.55
CA PRO A 251 -1.42 -3.72 -28.72
C PRO A 251 -2.10 -4.17 -27.43
N VAL A 252 -1.49 -3.89 -26.27
CA VAL A 252 -2.04 -4.29 -24.97
C VAL A 252 -2.76 -3.15 -24.25
N LEU A 253 -2.46 -1.88 -24.50
CA LEU A 253 -3.12 -0.74 -23.85
C LEU A 253 -4.18 -0.05 -24.72
N GLY A 254 -4.29 -0.43 -25.99
CA GLY A 254 -5.05 0.30 -27.01
C GLY A 254 -4.31 1.54 -27.48
N ARG A 255 -3.87 2.39 -26.54
CA ARG A 255 -3.00 3.55 -26.80
C ARG A 255 -2.08 3.78 -25.62
N GLU A 256 -0.79 3.94 -25.89
CA GLU A 256 0.28 4.18 -24.94
C GLU A 256 0.21 5.60 -24.33
N ASN A 257 0.45 5.68 -23.03
CA ASN A 257 0.69 6.91 -22.28
C ASN A 257 1.22 6.50 -20.89
N ILE A 258 1.95 7.39 -20.22
CA ILE A 258 2.44 7.12 -18.86
C ILE A 258 1.26 6.78 -17.94
N GLY A 259 1.39 5.74 -17.13
CA GLY A 259 0.35 5.25 -16.19
C GLY A 259 -0.77 4.41 -16.77
N ARG A 260 -0.88 4.25 -18.10
CA ARG A 260 -1.96 3.42 -18.68
C ARG A 260 -1.78 1.92 -18.42
N GLY A 261 -0.55 1.46 -18.17
CA GLY A 261 -0.27 0.10 -17.72
C GLY A 261 -0.91 -0.17 -16.35
N ASP A 262 -0.76 0.77 -15.42
CA ASP A 262 -1.38 0.70 -14.09
C ASP A 262 -2.90 0.61 -14.19
N ILE A 263 -3.55 1.50 -14.96
CA ILE A 263 -5.01 1.46 -15.15
C ILE A 263 -5.46 0.17 -15.84
N ALA A 264 -4.71 -0.34 -16.82
CA ALA A 264 -5.04 -1.61 -17.47
C ALA A 264 -5.01 -2.79 -16.49
N ILE A 265 -4.05 -2.79 -15.55
CA ILE A 265 -3.98 -3.80 -14.49
C ILE A 265 -5.16 -3.66 -13.54
N LEU A 266 -5.48 -2.46 -13.06
CA LEU A 266 -6.59 -2.23 -12.13
C LEU A 266 -7.96 -2.57 -12.75
N ASN A 267 -8.14 -2.25 -14.02
CA ASN A 267 -9.32 -2.67 -14.78
C ASN A 267 -9.42 -4.20 -14.84
N ALA A 268 -8.31 -4.90 -15.11
CA ALA A 268 -8.27 -6.35 -15.16
C ALA A 268 -8.42 -7.00 -13.77
N LEU A 269 -7.91 -6.37 -12.71
CA LEU A 269 -8.17 -6.76 -11.33
C LEU A 269 -9.64 -6.61 -10.97
N GLY A 270 -10.44 -5.84 -11.73
CA GLY A 270 -11.86 -5.65 -11.46
C GLY A 270 -12.12 -4.73 -10.26
N ILE A 271 -11.31 -3.68 -10.11
CA ILE A 271 -11.62 -2.58 -9.16
C ILE A 271 -12.97 -1.97 -9.55
N GLN A 272 -13.87 -1.83 -8.58
CA GLN A 272 -15.24 -1.36 -8.80
C GLN A 272 -15.42 0.14 -8.50
N ALA A 273 -14.58 0.69 -7.63
CA ALA A 273 -14.48 2.11 -7.32
C ALA A 273 -13.12 2.38 -6.66
N SER A 274 -12.62 3.60 -6.81
CA SER A 274 -11.40 4.00 -6.10
C SER A 274 -11.48 5.41 -5.53
N ALA A 275 -10.93 5.64 -4.34
CA ALA A 275 -10.66 6.99 -3.88
C ALA A 275 -9.47 7.59 -4.66
N PHE A 276 -9.39 8.92 -4.69
CA PHE A 276 -8.13 9.58 -5.01
C PHE A 276 -7.17 9.50 -3.82
N GLY A 277 -5.93 9.10 -4.06
CA GLY A 277 -4.78 9.42 -3.23
C GLY A 277 -4.05 10.66 -3.73
N ASN A 278 -2.86 10.92 -3.21
CA ASN A 278 -2.04 12.06 -3.64
C ASN A 278 -1.28 11.79 -4.94
N HIS A 279 -0.78 10.58 -5.14
CA HIS A 279 0.07 10.27 -6.29
C HIS A 279 -0.69 10.28 -7.61
N GLU A 280 -2.03 10.18 -7.58
CA GLU A 280 -2.87 10.49 -8.75
C GLU A 280 -2.55 11.88 -9.34
N PHE A 281 -2.23 12.87 -8.50
CA PHE A 281 -2.05 14.27 -8.91
C PHE A 281 -0.60 14.66 -9.20
N ASP A 282 0.37 13.75 -9.12
CA ASP A 282 1.80 14.12 -9.21
C ASP A 282 2.17 14.78 -10.53
N GLN A 283 1.60 14.27 -11.63
CA GLN A 283 1.79 14.80 -12.98
C GLN A 283 0.76 15.91 -13.33
N GLY A 284 -0.05 16.34 -12.36
CA GLY A 284 -1.06 17.36 -12.53
C GLY A 284 -2.40 16.85 -13.06
N THR A 285 -3.42 17.72 -12.99
CA THR A 285 -4.82 17.36 -13.28
C THR A 285 -5.09 16.97 -14.73
N ASN A 286 -4.26 17.42 -15.68
CA ASN A 286 -4.33 16.94 -17.06
C ASN A 286 -3.95 15.45 -17.18
N GLN A 287 -2.94 14.98 -16.45
CA GLN A 287 -2.58 13.56 -16.51
C GLN A 287 -3.64 12.68 -15.85
N VAL A 288 -4.24 13.14 -14.74
CA VAL A 288 -5.40 12.50 -14.13
C VAL A 288 -6.50 12.28 -15.18
N ARG A 289 -6.84 13.33 -15.96
CA ARG A 289 -7.79 13.23 -17.07
C ARG A 289 -7.37 12.17 -18.10
N VAL A 290 -6.11 12.18 -18.53
CA VAL A 290 -5.58 11.25 -19.56
C VAL A 290 -5.72 9.79 -19.15
N LEU A 291 -5.67 9.50 -17.85
CA LEU A 291 -5.82 8.17 -17.28
C LEU A 291 -7.28 7.78 -17.05
N ILE A 292 -8.12 8.71 -16.58
CA ILE A 292 -9.53 8.43 -16.32
C ILE A 292 -10.34 8.36 -17.61
N ALA A 293 -10.18 9.35 -18.49
CA ALA A 293 -11.04 9.52 -19.65
C ALA A 293 -10.75 8.50 -20.77
N ARG A 294 -11.82 8.08 -21.45
CA ARG A 294 -11.69 7.33 -22.69
C ARG A 294 -11.00 8.18 -23.76
N ASP A 295 -10.12 7.56 -24.54
CA ASP A 295 -9.38 8.24 -25.59
C ASP A 295 -9.08 7.28 -26.75
N ARG A 296 -9.89 7.36 -27.81
CA ARG A 296 -9.84 6.48 -28.98
C ARG A 296 -9.90 4.99 -28.58
N GLU A 297 -8.84 4.23 -28.83
CA GLU A 297 -8.69 2.82 -28.49
C GLU A 297 -8.42 2.58 -26.99
N TYR A 298 -7.98 3.59 -26.24
CA TYR A 298 -7.86 3.51 -24.79
C TYR A 298 -9.24 3.63 -24.13
N THR A 299 -9.59 2.65 -23.30
CA THR A 299 -10.93 2.53 -22.71
C THR A 299 -11.16 3.46 -21.53
N GLY A 300 -10.11 4.04 -20.95
CA GLY A 300 -10.14 4.74 -19.66
C GLY A 300 -10.35 3.77 -18.48
N THR A 301 -10.73 4.31 -17.32
CA THR A 301 -10.98 3.52 -16.11
C THR A 301 -12.32 2.79 -16.20
N ALA A 302 -12.34 1.52 -15.84
CA ALA A 302 -13.56 0.71 -15.73
C ALA A 302 -14.41 1.07 -14.50
N PHE A 303 -13.90 1.96 -13.64
CA PHE A 303 -14.47 2.37 -12.37
C PHE A 303 -14.47 3.91 -12.22
N PRO A 304 -15.35 4.48 -11.39
CA PRO A 304 -15.29 5.89 -11.00
C PRO A 304 -14.20 6.13 -9.95
N PHE A 305 -13.56 7.30 -10.04
CA PHE A 305 -12.76 7.85 -8.95
C PHE A 305 -13.62 8.69 -8.01
N LEU A 306 -13.35 8.63 -6.70
CA LEU A 306 -14.17 9.19 -5.65
C LEU A 306 -13.41 10.21 -4.78
N GLY A 307 -14.04 11.33 -4.46
CA GLY A 307 -13.48 12.35 -3.56
C GLY A 307 -14.52 13.30 -2.98
N ALA A 308 -15.15 12.92 -1.85
CA ALA A 308 -16.22 13.67 -1.21
C ALA A 308 -15.78 15.02 -0.64
N ASN A 309 -14.51 15.11 -0.22
CA ASN A 309 -13.91 16.30 0.35
C ASN A 309 -13.08 17.11 -0.66
N LEU A 310 -13.21 16.79 -1.95
CA LEU A 310 -12.60 17.50 -3.07
C LEU A 310 -13.67 18.24 -3.88
N ASP A 311 -13.32 19.44 -4.37
CA ASP A 311 -14.13 20.20 -5.32
C ASP A 311 -13.34 20.44 -6.61
N PHE A 312 -13.80 19.77 -7.66
CA PHE A 312 -13.21 19.76 -9.01
C PHE A 312 -13.79 20.85 -9.92
N SER A 313 -14.87 21.55 -9.51
CA SER A 313 -15.52 22.57 -10.34
C SER A 313 -14.60 23.70 -10.85
N PRO A 314 -13.59 24.19 -10.09
CA PRO A 314 -12.67 25.20 -10.62
C PRO A 314 -11.64 24.63 -11.61
N ASP A 315 -11.33 23.33 -11.57
CA ASP A 315 -10.25 22.76 -12.39
C ASP A 315 -10.70 22.53 -13.85
N ALA A 316 -9.96 23.09 -14.81
CA ALA A 316 -10.31 23.02 -16.22
C ALA A 316 -10.18 21.63 -16.84
N ASN A 317 -9.33 20.76 -16.29
CA ASN A 317 -9.08 19.43 -16.84
C ASN A 317 -10.12 18.40 -16.34
N LEU A 318 -10.56 18.56 -15.09
CA LEU A 318 -11.35 17.54 -14.38
C LEU A 318 -12.83 17.86 -14.26
N ARG A 319 -13.26 19.13 -14.35
CA ARG A 319 -14.68 19.51 -14.16
C ARG A 319 -15.65 18.73 -15.05
N ASP A 320 -15.25 18.41 -16.28
CA ASP A 320 -16.10 17.71 -17.26
C ASP A 320 -16.17 16.20 -17.03
N LEU A 321 -15.36 15.64 -16.12
CA LEU A 321 -15.43 14.23 -15.72
C LEU A 321 -16.35 14.03 -14.51
N VAL A 322 -16.77 15.11 -13.85
CA VAL A 322 -17.64 15.04 -12.67
C VAL A 322 -19.04 14.64 -13.09
N VAL A 323 -19.56 13.57 -12.48
CA VAL A 323 -20.93 13.07 -12.67
C VAL A 323 -21.73 13.17 -11.38
N ALA A 324 -23.04 12.90 -11.46
CA ALA A 324 -23.90 12.88 -10.29
C ALA A 324 -23.50 11.77 -9.30
N ASP A 325 -23.48 12.12 -8.01
CA ASP A 325 -23.19 11.22 -6.90
C ASP A 325 -24.25 10.12 -6.73
N GLY A 326 -23.86 9.01 -6.10
CA GLY A 326 -24.78 7.91 -5.73
C GLY A 326 -25.31 7.12 -6.93
N ARG A 327 -24.73 7.28 -8.12
CA ARG A 327 -25.02 6.44 -9.28
C ARG A 327 -24.40 5.04 -9.14
N GLU A 328 -24.91 4.06 -9.89
CA GLU A 328 -24.31 2.72 -9.92
C GLU A 328 -22.95 2.75 -10.64
N ALA A 329 -21.92 2.18 -10.01
CA ALA A 329 -20.51 2.32 -10.42
C ALA A 329 -20.26 1.84 -11.86
N ASN A 330 -20.86 0.71 -12.24
CA ASN A 330 -20.76 0.12 -13.59
C ASN A 330 -21.41 0.99 -14.69
N THR A 331 -22.22 2.00 -14.32
CA THR A 331 -22.84 2.95 -15.26
C THR A 331 -22.04 4.25 -15.41
N ILE A 332 -21.02 4.46 -14.58
CA ILE A 332 -20.17 5.66 -14.56
C ILE A 332 -18.66 5.35 -14.64
N PRO A 333 -18.21 4.45 -15.55
CA PRO A 333 -16.77 4.34 -15.80
C PRO A 333 -16.22 5.68 -16.33
N ASN A 334 -14.91 5.88 -16.25
CA ASN A 334 -14.24 7.08 -16.77
C ASN A 334 -14.72 8.41 -16.15
N SER A 335 -15.13 8.39 -14.88
CA SER A 335 -15.75 9.54 -14.24
C SER A 335 -15.25 9.82 -12.83
N ILE A 336 -15.62 10.99 -12.31
CA ILE A 336 -15.35 11.47 -10.96
C ILE A 336 -16.66 11.71 -10.24
N ALA A 337 -16.77 11.26 -8.99
CA ALA A 337 -17.91 11.52 -8.11
C ALA A 337 -17.45 11.67 -6.65
N LYS A 338 -18.35 12.03 -5.74
CA LYS A 338 -18.11 11.94 -4.29
C LYS A 338 -18.43 10.54 -3.77
N SER A 339 -19.46 9.93 -4.33
CA SER A 339 -19.93 8.61 -3.96
C SER A 339 -20.56 7.85 -5.13
N THR A 340 -20.61 6.53 -5.01
CA THR A 340 -21.22 5.61 -5.99
C THR A 340 -21.93 4.46 -5.26
N VAL A 341 -22.70 3.67 -5.99
CA VAL A 341 -23.41 2.49 -5.48
C VAL A 341 -22.94 1.24 -6.21
N VAL A 342 -22.79 0.12 -5.49
CA VAL A 342 -22.56 -1.20 -6.07
C VAL A 342 -23.67 -2.15 -5.62
N ASN A 343 -24.33 -2.81 -6.58
CA ASN A 343 -25.32 -3.85 -6.32
C ASN A 343 -24.62 -5.21 -6.22
N LEU A 344 -24.87 -5.95 -5.15
CA LEU A 344 -24.22 -7.24 -4.88
C LEU A 344 -25.17 -8.18 -4.15
N GLY A 345 -25.45 -9.35 -4.74
CA GLY A 345 -26.28 -10.37 -4.11
C GLY A 345 -27.68 -9.91 -3.70
N GLY A 346 -28.26 -8.92 -4.39
CA GLY A 346 -29.55 -8.32 -4.06
C GLY A 346 -29.48 -7.16 -3.06
N GLU A 347 -28.32 -6.87 -2.50
CA GLU A 347 -28.07 -5.74 -1.60
C GLU A 347 -27.42 -4.56 -2.33
N ARG A 348 -27.52 -3.36 -1.74
CA ARG A 348 -26.89 -2.12 -2.25
C ARG A 348 -25.83 -1.63 -1.27
N PHE A 349 -24.62 -1.39 -1.77
CA PHE A 349 -23.50 -0.82 -1.01
C PHE A 349 -23.20 0.58 -1.51
N GLY A 350 -23.24 1.57 -0.61
CA GLY A 350 -22.79 2.92 -0.88
C GLY A 350 -21.28 3.03 -0.67
N ILE A 351 -20.56 3.58 -1.63
CA ILE A 351 -19.11 3.75 -1.58
C ILE A 351 -18.81 5.25 -1.63
N VAL A 352 -18.08 5.77 -0.65
CA VAL A 352 -17.69 7.19 -0.55
C VAL A 352 -16.17 7.29 -0.61
N GLY A 353 -15.62 8.27 -1.32
CA GLY A 353 -14.17 8.53 -1.35
C GLY A 353 -13.78 9.72 -0.50
N ALA A 354 -12.58 9.72 0.07
CA ALA A 354 -11.99 10.87 0.74
C ALA A 354 -10.47 10.87 0.60
N THR A 355 -9.87 12.05 0.45
CA THR A 355 -8.45 12.24 0.20
C THR A 355 -7.85 13.17 1.25
N THR A 356 -6.58 12.97 1.60
CA THR A 356 -5.90 13.76 2.62
C THR A 356 -6.02 15.28 2.40
N PRO A 357 -6.31 16.07 3.46
CA PRO A 357 -6.25 17.52 3.40
C PRO A 357 -4.87 18.08 3.02
N THR A 358 -3.79 17.30 3.17
CA THR A 358 -2.42 17.70 2.79
C THR A 358 -2.17 17.65 1.29
N LEU A 359 -3.13 17.21 0.46
CA LEU A 359 -2.96 16.98 -0.97
C LEU A 359 -2.27 18.14 -1.70
N ARG A 360 -2.66 19.39 -1.41
CA ARG A 360 -2.09 20.59 -2.07
C ARG A 360 -0.64 20.86 -1.68
N SER A 361 -0.18 20.37 -0.54
CA SER A 361 1.21 20.51 -0.10
C SER A 361 2.11 19.37 -0.58
N ILE A 362 1.54 18.20 -0.87
CA ILE A 362 2.32 17.00 -1.21
C ILE A 362 2.22 16.58 -2.67
N SER A 363 1.28 17.13 -3.46
CA SER A 363 1.15 16.82 -4.88
C SER A 363 0.69 18.02 -5.73
N SER A 364 0.51 17.82 -7.04
CA SER A 364 0.22 18.86 -8.03
C SER A 364 -1.29 18.98 -8.34
N ALA A 365 -2.12 19.20 -7.32
CA ALA A 365 -3.59 19.18 -7.43
C ALA A 365 -4.24 20.30 -8.28
N GLY A 366 -3.45 21.21 -8.88
CA GLY A 366 -3.98 22.28 -9.72
C GLY A 366 -4.98 23.18 -8.99
N ASP A 367 -6.12 23.43 -9.62
CA ASP A 367 -7.18 24.27 -9.06
C ASP A 367 -8.17 23.49 -8.19
N VAL A 368 -8.03 22.16 -8.07
CA VAL A 368 -8.87 21.33 -7.20
C VAL A 368 -8.80 21.87 -5.76
N ARG A 369 -9.98 22.14 -5.19
CA ARG A 369 -10.10 22.58 -3.80
C ARG A 369 -10.21 21.38 -2.89
N VAL A 370 -9.61 21.48 -1.71
CA VAL A 370 -9.53 20.42 -0.71
C VAL A 370 -10.09 20.95 0.59
N SER A 371 -10.94 20.18 1.26
CA SER A 371 -11.56 20.54 2.53
C SER A 371 -11.40 19.43 3.57
N PRO A 372 -11.13 19.76 4.85
CA PRO A 372 -10.69 21.07 5.35
C PRO A 372 -9.30 21.45 4.84
N SER A 373 -8.85 22.68 5.09
CA SER A 373 -7.48 23.08 4.80
C SER A 373 -6.48 22.64 5.89
N ASN A 374 -6.96 22.43 7.12
CA ASN A 374 -6.15 21.94 8.22
C ASN A 374 -6.24 20.41 8.30
N PRO A 375 -5.16 19.64 8.04
CA PRO A 375 -5.17 18.19 8.10
C PRO A 375 -5.42 17.61 9.50
N GLN A 376 -5.22 18.41 10.55
CA GLN A 376 -5.44 17.97 11.94
C GLN A 376 -6.87 18.19 12.43
N ASP A 377 -7.71 18.89 11.65
CA ASP A 377 -9.10 19.16 12.01
C ASP A 377 -10.01 18.00 11.58
N LEU A 378 -10.02 16.95 12.40
CA LEU A 378 -10.77 15.72 12.13
C LEU A 378 -12.29 15.93 12.16
N ASP A 379 -12.78 16.90 12.93
CA ASP A 379 -14.21 17.20 12.98
C ASP A 379 -14.66 17.90 11.70
N ALA A 380 -13.86 18.84 11.18
CA ALA A 380 -14.11 19.46 9.89
C ALA A 380 -13.95 18.47 8.73
N LEU A 381 -13.00 17.52 8.81
CA LEU A 381 -12.87 16.43 7.84
C LEU A 381 -14.09 15.50 7.85
N ALA A 382 -14.56 15.09 9.02
CA ALA A 382 -15.80 14.32 9.12
C ALA A 382 -16.99 15.10 8.53
N ALA A 383 -17.09 16.39 8.84
CA ALA A 383 -18.15 17.26 8.33
C ALA A 383 -18.09 17.45 6.80
N SER A 384 -16.92 17.37 6.15
CA SER A 384 -16.82 17.46 4.68
C SER A 384 -17.22 16.15 3.97
N ILE A 385 -17.04 15.01 4.63
CA ILE A 385 -17.37 13.67 4.09
C ILE A 385 -18.85 13.33 4.32
N GLN A 386 -19.37 13.65 5.51
CA GLN A 386 -20.68 13.21 5.99
C GLN A 386 -21.87 13.53 5.05
N PRO A 387 -21.92 14.66 4.32
CA PRO A 387 -23.01 14.91 3.37
C PRO A 387 -23.15 13.84 2.27
N ALA A 388 -22.03 13.28 1.79
CA ALA A 388 -22.07 12.21 0.78
C ALA A 388 -22.60 10.89 1.37
N VAL A 389 -22.27 10.61 2.63
CA VAL A 389 -22.80 9.47 3.40
C VAL A 389 -24.30 9.62 3.64
N ASP A 390 -24.73 10.80 4.13
CA ASP A 390 -26.14 11.08 4.39
C ASP A 390 -27.00 11.01 3.12
N ALA A 391 -26.47 11.47 1.98
CA ALA A 391 -27.15 11.40 0.70
C ALA A 391 -27.41 9.96 0.25
N LEU A 392 -26.47 9.03 0.50
CA LEU A 392 -26.66 7.60 0.24
C LEU A 392 -27.69 7.00 1.22
N ALA A 393 -27.58 7.33 2.51
CA ALA A 393 -28.51 6.86 3.52
C ALA A 393 -29.96 7.30 3.23
N ALA A 394 -30.15 8.52 2.74
CA ALA A 394 -31.45 9.05 2.32
C ALA A 394 -32.06 8.28 1.13
N GLN A 395 -31.26 7.55 0.35
CA GLN A 395 -31.73 6.64 -0.70
C GLN A 395 -32.11 5.24 -0.19
N GLY A 396 -32.11 5.04 1.13
CA GLY A 396 -32.37 3.75 1.77
C GLY A 396 -31.19 2.79 1.74
N ILE A 397 -29.98 3.26 1.41
CA ILE A 397 -28.75 2.46 1.46
C ILE A 397 -28.28 2.43 2.90
N ASN A 398 -28.18 1.23 3.47
CA ASN A 398 -27.83 1.02 4.87
C ASN A 398 -26.49 0.31 5.07
N LYS A 399 -25.68 0.18 4.01
CA LYS A 399 -24.33 -0.41 4.05
C LYS A 399 -23.40 0.55 3.33
N ILE A 400 -22.54 1.25 4.06
CA ILE A 400 -21.69 2.31 3.51
C ILE A 400 -20.21 2.06 3.84
N ILE A 401 -19.39 2.08 2.79
CA ILE A 401 -17.94 1.92 2.86
C ILE A 401 -17.28 3.25 2.49
N LEU A 402 -16.39 3.74 3.35
CA LEU A 402 -15.54 4.89 3.08
C LEU A 402 -14.17 4.41 2.60
N LEU A 403 -13.76 4.82 1.41
CA LEU A 403 -12.41 4.69 0.87
C LEU A 403 -11.66 5.98 1.23
N ALA A 404 -10.74 5.93 2.19
CA ALA A 404 -10.04 7.09 2.72
C ALA A 404 -8.53 6.97 2.50
N HIS A 405 -7.94 8.02 1.95
CA HIS A 405 -6.50 8.09 1.66
C HIS A 405 -5.86 9.22 2.45
N MET A 406 -5.53 8.99 3.73
CA MET A 406 -5.15 10.08 4.66
C MET A 406 -3.66 10.20 4.93
N GLN A 407 -2.82 9.35 4.34
CA GLN A 407 -1.36 9.28 4.58
C GLN A 407 -0.97 8.79 5.98
N GLN A 408 -1.91 8.77 6.93
CA GLN A 408 -1.71 8.42 8.33
C GLN A 408 -2.88 7.61 8.85
N LEU A 409 -2.67 6.32 9.11
CA LEU A 409 -3.72 5.42 9.60
C LEU A 409 -4.48 5.97 10.83
N ASP A 410 -3.77 6.70 11.72
CA ASP A 410 -4.39 7.32 12.88
C ASP A 410 -5.50 8.31 12.53
N ILE A 411 -5.44 8.96 11.36
CA ILE A 411 -6.50 9.85 10.88
C ILE A 411 -7.75 9.03 10.59
N GLU A 412 -7.68 7.97 9.78
CA GLU A 412 -8.83 7.11 9.48
C GLU A 412 -9.41 6.44 10.72
N VAL A 413 -8.52 5.97 11.62
CA VAL A 413 -8.91 5.34 12.88
C VAL A 413 -9.69 6.31 13.78
N ASN A 414 -9.25 7.57 13.86
CA ASN A 414 -9.94 8.60 14.65
C ASN A 414 -11.16 9.19 13.92
N LEU A 415 -11.21 9.12 12.59
CA LEU A 415 -12.36 9.55 11.80
C LEU A 415 -13.58 8.64 12.04
N ALA A 416 -13.35 7.34 12.28
CA ALA A 416 -14.42 6.37 12.55
C ALA A 416 -15.39 6.86 13.65
N SER A 417 -14.90 7.40 14.76
CA SER A 417 -15.74 7.86 15.87
C SER A 417 -16.49 9.17 15.63
N ARG A 418 -16.29 9.81 14.47
CA ARG A 418 -16.90 11.10 14.10
C ARG A 418 -17.95 10.97 13.00
N LEU A 419 -17.97 9.84 12.31
CA LEU A 419 -18.90 9.56 11.23
C LEU A 419 -20.13 8.82 11.76
N ARG A 420 -21.27 9.04 11.12
CA ARG A 420 -22.51 8.26 11.29
C ARG A 420 -22.81 7.49 10.00
N ASN A 421 -23.47 6.34 10.11
CA ASN A 421 -23.90 5.50 8.98
C ASN A 421 -22.76 4.96 8.09
N VAL A 422 -21.49 5.05 8.51
CA VAL A 422 -20.37 4.38 7.84
C VAL A 422 -20.11 3.08 8.58
N ASP A 423 -19.92 1.98 7.87
CA ASP A 423 -19.73 0.64 8.44
C ASP A 423 -18.27 0.18 8.34
N ILE A 424 -17.61 0.54 7.24
CA ILE A 424 -16.23 0.14 6.95
C ILE A 424 -15.45 1.35 6.45
N ILE A 425 -14.23 1.54 6.96
CA ILE A 425 -13.23 2.46 6.41
C ILE A 425 -12.09 1.62 5.83
N VAL A 426 -11.84 1.76 4.54
CA VAL A 426 -10.64 1.25 3.86
C VAL A 426 -9.64 2.40 3.82
N ALA A 427 -8.62 2.33 4.69
CA ALA A 427 -7.57 3.33 4.79
C ALA A 427 -6.54 3.19 3.65
N GLY A 428 -5.67 4.20 3.49
CA GLY A 428 -4.65 4.22 2.45
C GLY A 428 -3.65 5.36 2.65
N GLY A 429 -2.48 5.28 2.01
CA GLY A 429 -1.44 6.31 2.04
C GLY A 429 -0.41 6.14 3.14
N SER A 430 -0.72 5.42 4.22
CA SER A 430 0.21 5.23 5.34
C SER A 430 1.12 4.01 5.18
N HIS A 431 0.84 3.16 4.18
CA HIS A 431 1.48 1.86 3.93
C HIS A 431 1.41 0.89 5.12
N THR A 432 0.54 1.17 6.11
CA THR A 432 0.50 0.41 7.36
C THR A 432 -0.14 -0.96 7.12
N LEU A 433 0.68 -2.01 7.28
CA LEU A 433 0.20 -3.39 7.26
C LEU A 433 -0.58 -3.71 8.54
N LEU A 434 -1.91 -3.84 8.43
CA LEU A 434 -2.71 -4.42 9.50
C LEU A 434 -2.78 -5.94 9.33
N ALA A 435 -2.40 -6.67 10.36
CA ALA A 435 -2.41 -8.13 10.40
C ALA A 435 -2.37 -8.65 11.86
N ASP A 436 -2.76 -9.89 12.08
CA ASP A 436 -2.68 -10.57 13.38
C ASP A 436 -1.82 -11.84 13.35
N GLU A 437 -1.79 -12.59 14.46
CA GLU A 437 -0.97 -13.80 14.61
C GLU A 437 -1.36 -14.97 13.70
N SER A 438 -2.56 -14.92 13.11
CA SER A 438 -3.05 -15.92 12.17
C SER A 438 -2.68 -15.61 10.72
N ASP A 439 -2.23 -14.38 10.44
CA ASP A 439 -1.77 -13.97 9.12
C ASP A 439 -0.34 -14.46 8.83
N ARG A 440 -0.14 -14.99 7.62
CA ARG A 440 1.20 -15.26 7.10
C ARG A 440 1.72 -14.03 6.36
N LEU A 441 2.74 -13.39 6.95
CA LEU A 441 3.40 -12.25 6.33
C LEU A 441 4.53 -12.67 5.37
N ARG A 442 4.87 -11.78 4.44
CA ARG A 442 6.09 -11.90 3.63
C ARG A 442 7.31 -11.75 4.54
N VAL A 443 8.41 -12.40 4.16
CA VAL A 443 9.66 -12.37 4.94
C VAL A 443 10.13 -10.92 5.12
N GLY A 444 10.39 -10.53 6.37
CA GLY A 444 10.88 -9.21 6.74
C GLY A 444 9.78 -8.19 7.06
N ASP A 445 8.52 -8.47 6.71
CA ASP A 445 7.40 -7.58 7.02
C ASP A 445 6.94 -7.78 8.48
N THR A 446 6.55 -6.70 9.14
CA THR A 446 5.96 -6.71 10.48
C THR A 446 4.63 -5.95 10.47
N PRO A 447 3.64 -6.37 11.27
CA PRO A 447 2.37 -5.67 11.36
C PRO A 447 2.54 -4.34 12.08
N GLY A 448 1.89 -3.29 11.57
CA GLY A 448 1.75 -1.98 12.22
C GLY A 448 0.48 -1.86 13.08
N GLY A 449 -0.36 -2.89 13.10
CA GLY A 449 -1.56 -2.96 13.93
C GLY A 449 -2.38 -4.23 13.62
N VAL A 450 -3.46 -4.44 14.36
CA VAL A 450 -4.35 -5.61 14.20
C VAL A 450 -5.37 -5.43 13.08
N TYR A 451 -5.77 -6.52 12.43
CA TYR A 451 -6.78 -6.51 11.37
C TYR A 451 -8.07 -7.23 11.80
N PRO A 452 -9.27 -6.66 11.57
CA PRO A 452 -9.55 -5.24 11.40
C PRO A 452 -9.44 -4.48 12.73
N ILE A 453 -9.31 -3.15 12.68
CA ILE A 453 -9.45 -2.29 13.86
C ILE A 453 -10.93 -1.95 14.04
N ILE A 454 -11.50 -2.25 15.21
CA ILE A 454 -12.90 -1.90 15.51
C ILE A 454 -12.98 -0.59 16.30
N ARG A 455 -13.88 0.29 15.87
CA ARG A 455 -14.23 1.55 16.51
C ARG A 455 -15.74 1.68 16.68
N THR A 456 -16.16 2.65 17.48
CA THR A 456 -17.57 3.00 17.68
C THR A 456 -17.83 4.31 16.97
N SER A 457 -18.79 4.31 16.04
CA SER A 457 -19.24 5.49 15.30
C SER A 457 -19.83 6.57 16.20
N ALA A 458 -20.04 7.77 15.66
CA ALA A 458 -20.76 8.85 16.34
C ALA A 458 -22.20 8.46 16.72
N SER A 459 -22.78 7.47 16.04
CA SER A 459 -24.12 6.90 16.31
C SER A 459 -24.10 5.71 17.28
N GLY A 460 -22.95 5.33 17.84
CA GLY A 460 -22.84 4.20 18.77
C GLY A 460 -22.77 2.81 18.10
N GLU A 461 -22.72 2.76 16.77
CA GLU A 461 -22.63 1.53 15.98
C GLU A 461 -21.18 1.16 15.67
N PRO A 462 -20.84 -0.13 15.52
CA PRO A 462 -19.48 -0.58 15.21
C PRO A 462 -19.04 -0.14 13.79
N ILE A 463 -17.76 0.26 13.66
CA ILE A 463 -17.08 0.51 12.38
C ILE A 463 -15.80 -0.32 12.32
N ALA A 464 -15.56 -0.99 11.20
CA ALA A 464 -14.31 -1.67 10.91
C ALA A 464 -13.37 -0.77 10.10
N VAL A 465 -12.12 -0.62 10.54
CA VAL A 465 -11.05 0.06 9.78
C VAL A 465 -10.05 -0.99 9.31
N VAL A 466 -9.77 -1.01 8.02
CA VAL A 466 -8.88 -1.98 7.37
C VAL A 466 -7.84 -1.26 6.53
N ASN A 467 -6.64 -1.84 6.43
CA ASN A 467 -5.55 -1.36 5.59
C ASN A 467 -4.59 -2.52 5.27
N THR A 468 -3.79 -2.37 4.22
CA THR A 468 -2.68 -3.27 3.91
C THR A 468 -1.42 -2.48 3.55
N ALA A 469 -0.29 -3.18 3.38
CA ALA A 469 0.90 -2.55 2.82
C ALA A 469 0.73 -2.19 1.33
N ALA A 470 1.67 -1.38 0.83
CA ALA A 470 1.72 -0.92 -0.56
C ALA A 470 2.28 -1.97 -1.56
N ASN A 471 2.44 -1.55 -2.81
CA ASN A 471 3.23 -2.23 -3.86
C ASN A 471 2.72 -3.63 -4.24
N TYR A 472 1.40 -3.84 -4.29
CA TYR A 472 0.78 -5.13 -4.60
C TYR A 472 1.17 -6.26 -3.63
N ARG A 473 1.78 -5.98 -2.47
CA ARG A 473 2.35 -7.01 -1.59
C ARG A 473 1.30 -7.88 -0.89
N TYR A 474 0.10 -7.35 -0.67
CA TYR A 474 -0.98 -8.03 0.04
C TYR A 474 -2.33 -7.71 -0.60
N VAL A 475 -3.22 -8.71 -0.63
CA VAL A 475 -4.66 -8.49 -0.80
C VAL A 475 -5.28 -8.40 0.60
N GLY A 476 -5.90 -7.28 0.94
CA GLY A 476 -6.67 -7.17 2.18
C GLY A 476 -8.02 -7.87 2.04
N ARG A 477 -8.41 -8.67 3.03
CA ARG A 477 -9.69 -9.39 3.03
C ARG A 477 -10.46 -9.16 4.32
N LEU A 478 -11.66 -8.62 4.19
CA LEU A 478 -12.64 -8.53 5.27
C LEU A 478 -13.92 -9.27 4.89
N VAL A 479 -14.21 -10.37 5.56
CA VAL A 479 -15.50 -11.06 5.53
C VAL A 479 -16.31 -10.61 6.74
N ALA A 480 -17.44 -9.96 6.48
CA ALA A 480 -18.28 -9.29 7.46
C ALA A 480 -19.75 -9.67 7.28
N GLU A 481 -20.41 -10.12 8.37
CA GLU A 481 -21.88 -10.20 8.40
C GLU A 481 -22.47 -8.83 8.68
N PHE A 482 -23.43 -8.43 7.86
CA PHE A 482 -24.35 -7.32 8.08
C PHE A 482 -25.69 -7.86 8.59
N ASP A 483 -26.22 -7.31 9.67
CA ASP A 483 -27.56 -7.63 10.15
C ASP A 483 -28.66 -7.06 9.23
N ARG A 484 -29.93 -7.35 9.56
CA ARG A 484 -31.08 -6.89 8.76
C ARG A 484 -31.21 -5.36 8.69
N GLN A 485 -30.62 -4.64 9.64
CA GLN A 485 -30.58 -3.19 9.67
C GLN A 485 -29.41 -2.63 8.84
N GLY A 486 -28.51 -3.47 8.35
CA GLY A 486 -27.33 -3.08 7.60
C GLY A 486 -26.13 -2.76 8.47
N ARG A 487 -26.09 -3.22 9.73
CA ARG A 487 -24.97 -2.97 10.64
C ARG A 487 -24.03 -4.17 10.67
N ILE A 488 -22.72 -3.92 10.71
CA ILE A 488 -21.74 -5.00 10.86
C ILE A 488 -21.93 -5.72 12.21
N VAL A 489 -21.72 -7.03 12.22
CA VAL A 489 -21.73 -7.88 13.41
C VAL A 489 -20.27 -8.23 13.75
N PRO A 490 -19.61 -7.54 14.70
CA PRO A 490 -18.18 -7.78 14.98
C PRO A 490 -17.85 -9.22 15.37
N ALA A 491 -18.78 -9.91 16.04
CA ALA A 491 -18.64 -11.33 16.38
C ALA A 491 -18.49 -12.25 15.15
N SER A 492 -18.87 -11.78 13.95
CA SER A 492 -18.71 -12.52 12.69
C SER A 492 -17.29 -12.52 12.13
N PHE A 493 -16.41 -11.66 12.64
CA PHE A 493 -15.04 -11.60 12.17
C PHE A 493 -14.27 -12.83 12.62
N ASP A 494 -13.65 -13.46 11.64
CA ASP A 494 -12.87 -14.67 11.83
C ASP A 494 -11.42 -14.35 11.47
N PRO A 495 -10.48 -14.31 12.43
CA PRO A 495 -9.09 -13.90 12.17
C PRO A 495 -8.39 -14.82 11.16
N ILE A 496 -8.75 -16.10 11.10
CA ILE A 496 -8.17 -17.03 10.12
C ILE A 496 -8.66 -16.71 8.69
N ILE A 497 -9.79 -16.02 8.54
CA ILE A 497 -10.35 -15.63 7.24
C ILE A 497 -10.00 -14.17 6.92
N ASN A 498 -10.03 -13.28 7.90
CA ASN A 498 -9.88 -11.84 7.76
C ASN A 498 -8.44 -11.43 8.04
N GLY A 499 -7.83 -10.70 7.11
CA GLY A 499 -6.44 -10.31 7.28
C GLY A 499 -5.77 -9.91 5.97
N ALA A 500 -4.44 -9.92 6.00
CA ALA A 500 -3.60 -9.54 4.88
C ALA A 500 -3.01 -10.77 4.19
N TYR A 501 -3.46 -11.03 2.95
CA TYR A 501 -3.02 -12.19 2.18
C TYR A 501 -1.81 -11.82 1.33
N ALA A 502 -0.63 -12.27 1.76
CA ALA A 502 0.63 -12.05 1.04
C ALA A 502 0.57 -12.57 -0.40
N THR A 503 1.02 -11.77 -1.36
CA THR A 503 0.96 -12.09 -2.80
C THR A 503 2.27 -12.67 -3.31
N ASP A 504 2.89 -13.57 -2.56
CA ASP A 504 4.06 -14.35 -2.97
C ASP A 504 3.65 -15.74 -3.50
N ASP A 505 4.61 -16.56 -3.92
CA ASP A 505 4.32 -17.90 -4.45
C ASP A 505 3.56 -18.77 -3.42
N ARG A 506 3.83 -18.56 -2.13
CA ARG A 506 3.15 -19.30 -1.06
C ARG A 506 1.69 -18.84 -0.92
N GLY A 507 1.41 -17.55 -1.05
CA GLY A 507 0.06 -17.01 -0.99
C GLY A 507 -0.79 -17.46 -2.18
N VAL A 508 -0.20 -17.55 -3.37
CA VAL A 508 -0.84 -18.17 -4.54
C VAL A 508 -1.22 -19.62 -4.23
N ALA A 509 -0.32 -20.39 -3.61
CA ALA A 509 -0.61 -21.77 -3.21
C ALA A 509 -1.69 -21.87 -2.11
N ASP A 510 -1.60 -21.04 -1.07
CA ASP A 510 -2.55 -21.01 0.05
C ASP A 510 -3.96 -20.63 -0.40
N THR A 511 -4.09 -19.90 -1.51
CA THR A 511 -5.38 -19.51 -2.11
C THR A 511 -5.83 -20.39 -3.27
N GLY A 512 -5.14 -21.52 -3.51
CA GLY A 512 -5.60 -22.58 -4.43
C GLY A 512 -4.97 -22.57 -5.82
N ASN A 513 -3.85 -21.88 -6.02
CA ASN A 513 -3.09 -21.83 -7.27
C ASN A 513 -3.90 -21.36 -8.49
N PHE A 514 -4.75 -20.35 -8.30
CA PHE A 514 -5.51 -19.77 -9.40
C PHE A 514 -4.58 -19.07 -10.39
N ALA A 515 -4.88 -19.18 -11.67
CA ALA A 515 -4.15 -18.45 -12.70
C ALA A 515 -4.40 -16.94 -12.57
N PRO A 516 -3.37 -16.10 -12.81
CA PRO A 516 -3.55 -14.66 -12.87
C PRO A 516 -4.37 -14.28 -14.11
N GLU A 517 -4.99 -13.10 -14.07
CA GLU A 517 -5.73 -12.58 -15.22
C GLU A 517 -4.81 -12.45 -16.45
N PRO A 518 -5.17 -13.03 -17.61
CA PRO A 518 -4.30 -13.01 -18.79
C PRO A 518 -3.89 -11.60 -19.23
N LYS A 519 -4.79 -10.62 -19.02
CA LYS A 519 -4.51 -9.22 -19.35
C LYS A 519 -3.39 -8.64 -18.50
N ILE A 520 -3.34 -8.97 -17.21
CA ILE A 520 -2.30 -8.51 -16.29
C ILE A 520 -0.95 -9.09 -16.72
N VAL A 521 -0.90 -10.38 -17.02
CA VAL A 521 0.32 -11.05 -17.53
C VAL A 521 0.82 -10.40 -18.82
N GLN A 522 -0.08 -10.09 -19.76
CA GLN A 522 0.29 -9.42 -21.02
C GLN A 522 0.88 -8.02 -20.78
N VAL A 523 0.24 -7.22 -19.90
CA VAL A 523 0.70 -5.87 -19.59
C VAL A 523 2.04 -5.91 -18.84
N THR A 524 2.19 -6.74 -17.80
CA THR A 524 3.45 -6.83 -17.06
C THR A 524 4.58 -7.38 -17.91
N GLN A 525 4.34 -8.33 -18.82
CA GLN A 525 5.37 -8.81 -19.73
C GLN A 525 5.81 -7.73 -20.73
N ALA A 526 4.86 -6.98 -21.31
CA ALA A 526 5.19 -5.90 -22.23
C ALA A 526 5.98 -4.78 -21.54
N LEU A 527 5.57 -4.39 -20.33
CA LEU A 527 6.31 -3.43 -19.51
C LEU A 527 7.71 -3.95 -19.14
N ARG A 528 7.83 -5.23 -18.77
CA ARG A 528 9.12 -5.87 -18.47
C ARG A 528 10.08 -5.75 -19.63
N ASN A 529 9.63 -6.03 -20.85
CA ASN A 529 10.47 -5.93 -22.05
C ASN A 529 11.03 -4.52 -22.25
N VAL A 530 10.20 -3.48 -22.07
CA VAL A 530 10.62 -2.08 -22.18
C VAL A 530 11.60 -1.71 -21.08
N ILE A 531 11.26 -2.01 -19.82
CA ILE A 531 12.07 -1.68 -18.64
C ILE A 531 13.44 -2.36 -18.74
N VAL A 532 13.48 -3.67 -19.02
CA VAL A 532 14.74 -4.43 -19.13
C VAL A 532 15.60 -3.89 -20.27
N THR A 533 15.01 -3.60 -21.43
CA THR A 533 15.76 -3.05 -22.58
C THR A 533 16.43 -1.73 -22.22
N LYS A 534 15.69 -0.80 -21.61
CA LYS A 534 16.22 0.51 -21.22
C LYS A 534 17.21 0.41 -20.07
N ASP A 535 16.96 -0.45 -19.09
CA ASP A 535 17.82 -0.58 -17.93
C ASP A 535 19.14 -1.31 -18.25
N SER A 536 19.19 -2.10 -19.33
CA SER A 536 20.42 -2.73 -19.84
C SER A 536 21.35 -1.79 -20.61
N GLN A 537 20.88 -0.59 -20.97
CA GLN A 537 21.67 0.42 -21.68
C GLN A 537 22.39 1.31 -20.67
N LEU A 538 23.67 1.06 -20.43
CA LEU A 538 24.44 1.67 -19.34
C LEU A 538 25.31 2.82 -19.84
N PHE A 539 25.33 3.93 -19.09
CA PHE A 539 25.99 5.16 -19.51
C PHE A 539 26.88 5.81 -18.46
N GLY A 540 27.13 5.18 -17.32
CA GLY A 540 28.07 5.68 -16.32
C GLY A 540 27.84 5.05 -14.95
N ARG A 541 28.57 5.51 -13.94
CA ARG A 541 28.45 5.05 -12.55
C ARG A 541 28.41 6.23 -11.57
N THR A 542 27.73 6.03 -10.44
CA THR A 542 27.74 6.93 -9.29
C THR A 542 27.86 6.13 -7.99
N ASN A 543 28.64 6.64 -7.04
CA ASN A 543 28.75 6.11 -5.68
C ASN A 543 27.79 6.81 -4.70
N VAL A 544 27.09 7.85 -5.16
CA VAL A 544 26.21 8.69 -4.36
C VAL A 544 24.81 8.74 -4.99
N TYR A 545 23.81 9.03 -4.16
CA TYR A 545 22.47 9.39 -4.62
C TYR A 545 22.50 10.74 -5.36
N LEU A 546 21.85 10.81 -6.52
CA LEU A 546 21.73 12.05 -7.30
C LEU A 546 20.35 12.66 -7.06
N ASN A 547 20.30 13.75 -6.31
CA ASN A 547 19.08 14.39 -5.81
C ASN A 547 18.34 15.19 -6.91
N GLY A 548 17.22 14.65 -7.36
CA GLY A 548 16.24 15.30 -8.22
C GLY A 548 14.91 15.60 -7.53
N GLU A 549 14.87 15.56 -6.19
CA GLU A 549 13.64 15.69 -5.41
C GLU A 549 13.02 17.08 -5.60
N ARG A 550 11.70 17.12 -5.83
CA ARG A 550 10.93 18.34 -6.13
C ARG A 550 11.17 19.47 -5.12
N ASN A 551 11.29 19.13 -3.84
CA ASN A 551 11.43 20.09 -2.75
C ASN A 551 12.81 20.73 -2.68
N SER A 552 13.83 20.10 -3.28
CA SER A 552 15.21 20.60 -3.34
C SER A 552 15.55 21.15 -4.72
N VAL A 553 15.38 20.37 -5.79
CA VAL A 553 15.81 20.76 -7.16
C VAL A 553 15.11 22.03 -7.69
N ARG A 554 14.03 22.46 -7.05
CA ARG A 554 13.25 23.67 -7.38
C ARG A 554 13.44 24.83 -6.41
N THR A 555 14.33 24.73 -5.45
CA THR A 555 14.49 25.71 -4.36
C THR A 555 15.95 25.96 -3.99
N GLU A 556 16.84 25.01 -4.26
CA GLU A 556 18.26 25.03 -3.90
C GLU A 556 19.14 24.33 -4.95
N GLU A 557 20.46 24.36 -4.76
CA GLU A 557 21.40 23.58 -5.56
C GLU A 557 21.17 22.08 -5.32
N THR A 558 21.26 21.26 -6.36
CA THR A 558 21.38 19.80 -6.17
C THR A 558 22.47 19.21 -7.03
N ASN A 559 23.05 18.10 -6.59
CA ASN A 559 24.11 17.42 -7.34
C ASN A 559 23.63 16.90 -8.71
N LEU A 560 22.38 16.45 -8.85
CA LEU A 560 21.79 16.10 -10.16
C LEU A 560 21.51 17.34 -11.03
N GLY A 561 21.05 18.44 -10.41
CA GLY A 561 20.90 19.73 -11.08
C GLY A 561 22.20 20.19 -11.71
N ASN A 562 23.28 20.16 -10.93
CA ASN A 562 24.65 20.45 -11.38
C ASN A 562 25.09 19.53 -12.51
N LEU A 563 24.97 18.21 -12.32
CA LEU A 563 25.41 17.20 -13.27
C LEU A 563 24.73 17.36 -14.64
N THR A 564 23.42 17.61 -14.65
CA THR A 564 22.65 17.76 -15.89
C THR A 564 22.87 19.11 -16.56
N ALA A 565 23.14 20.18 -15.80
CA ALA A 565 23.52 21.47 -16.35
C ALA A 565 24.92 21.40 -16.98
N ASP A 566 25.88 20.74 -16.33
CA ASP A 566 27.24 20.52 -16.84
C ASP A 566 27.23 19.64 -18.10
N ALA A 567 26.40 18.60 -18.13
CA ALA A 567 26.18 17.77 -19.31
C ALA A 567 25.63 18.57 -20.50
N SER A 568 24.66 19.46 -20.24
CA SER A 568 24.09 20.33 -21.27
C SER A 568 25.15 21.31 -21.80
N LEU A 569 26.00 21.87 -20.93
CA LEU A 569 27.12 22.73 -21.34
C LEU A 569 28.13 21.97 -22.21
N ALA A 570 28.51 20.76 -21.82
CA ALA A 570 29.43 19.92 -22.57
C ALA A 570 28.88 19.57 -23.97
N ALA A 571 27.58 19.23 -24.07
CA ALA A 571 26.92 18.96 -25.34
C ALA A 571 26.79 20.23 -26.21
N GLY A 572 26.45 21.38 -25.60
CA GLY A 572 26.43 22.67 -26.27
C GLY A 572 27.78 23.03 -26.88
N ARG A 573 28.89 22.78 -26.16
CA ARG A 573 30.26 23.01 -26.64
C ARG A 573 30.67 22.18 -27.85
N LYS A 574 30.00 21.05 -28.12
CA LYS A 574 30.21 20.28 -29.36
C LYS A 574 29.72 21.06 -30.59
N ASN A 575 28.73 21.94 -30.42
CA ASN A 575 28.15 22.77 -31.49
C ASN A 575 28.77 24.18 -31.53
N ASP A 576 28.97 24.79 -30.36
CA ASP A 576 29.63 26.08 -30.21
C ASP A 576 30.67 26.01 -29.08
N PRO A 577 31.97 25.85 -29.40
CA PRO A 577 33.04 25.78 -28.40
C PRO A 577 33.14 27.02 -27.50
N SER A 578 32.53 28.15 -27.88
CA SER A 578 32.51 29.38 -27.09
C SER A 578 31.42 29.40 -26.01
N ALA A 579 30.53 28.41 -25.97
CA ALA A 579 29.53 28.26 -24.90
C ALA A 579 30.18 28.15 -23.52
N VAL A 580 29.81 29.06 -22.61
CA VAL A 580 30.39 29.16 -21.27
C VAL A 580 29.40 28.89 -20.15
N ILE A 581 28.10 28.99 -20.43
CA ILE A 581 27.03 28.88 -19.41
C ILE A 581 25.98 27.86 -19.87
N SER A 582 25.48 27.08 -18.92
CA SER A 582 24.25 26.31 -19.06
C SER A 582 23.23 26.74 -18.01
N ILE A 583 21.98 26.92 -18.43
CA ILE A 583 20.84 27.19 -17.54
C ILE A 583 19.69 26.25 -17.90
N LYS A 584 19.19 25.53 -16.91
CA LYS A 584 17.96 24.75 -17.02
C LYS A 584 17.08 24.92 -15.79
N ASN A 585 15.79 24.67 -15.90
CA ASN A 585 14.86 24.82 -14.79
C ASN A 585 14.74 23.50 -14.01
N GLY A 586 14.68 23.58 -12.68
CA GLY A 586 14.47 22.43 -11.80
C GLY A 586 13.16 21.70 -12.06
N GLY A 587 12.16 22.38 -12.63
CA GLY A 587 10.92 21.79 -13.13
C GLY A 587 11.10 20.74 -14.21
N GLY A 588 12.21 20.79 -14.97
CA GLY A 588 12.58 19.80 -15.98
C GLY A 588 13.22 18.52 -15.41
N ILE A 589 13.70 18.55 -14.17
CA ILE A 589 14.24 17.38 -13.46
C ILE A 589 13.12 16.78 -12.62
N ARG A 590 12.79 15.52 -12.90
CA ARG A 590 11.53 14.89 -12.49
C ARG A 590 11.68 13.77 -11.48
N GLU A 591 12.88 13.24 -11.36
CA GLU A 591 13.20 12.14 -10.45
C GLU A 591 14.70 12.16 -10.10
N SER A 592 15.04 11.56 -8.97
CA SER A 592 16.41 11.27 -8.56
C SER A 592 17.00 10.06 -9.31
N ILE A 593 18.32 9.95 -9.34
CA ILE A 593 19.03 8.73 -9.77
C ILE A 593 19.62 8.06 -8.54
N GLY A 594 19.06 6.93 -8.15
CA GLY A 594 19.35 6.21 -6.91
C GLY A 594 18.07 5.69 -6.29
N ALA A 595 18.15 5.23 -5.04
CA ALA A 595 16.98 4.78 -4.29
C ALA A 595 17.00 5.35 -2.87
N VAL A 596 15.83 5.48 -2.27
CA VAL A 596 15.65 5.78 -0.86
C VAL A 596 15.16 4.50 -0.19
N VAL A 597 15.94 3.94 0.73
CA VAL A 597 15.61 2.67 1.42
C VAL A 597 15.34 2.91 2.90
N GLY A 598 14.30 2.29 3.45
CA GLY A 598 14.04 2.30 4.89
C GLY A 598 13.31 3.53 5.45
N GLY A 599 12.51 4.25 4.65
CA GLY A 599 11.69 5.38 5.10
C GLY A 599 10.20 5.14 4.89
N GLY A 600 9.54 4.46 5.84
CA GLY A 600 8.08 4.39 5.94
C GLY A 600 7.59 5.27 7.09
N GLY A 601 6.61 6.14 6.85
CA GLY A 601 5.99 7.02 7.84
C GLY A 601 5.94 8.50 7.43
N ASN A 602 5.44 9.35 8.34
CA ASN A 602 5.13 10.78 8.13
C ASN A 602 6.30 11.73 7.86
N ASP A 603 7.54 11.21 7.83
CA ASP A 603 8.71 11.99 7.49
C ASP A 603 9.23 11.54 6.11
N PRO A 604 8.94 12.31 5.04
CA PRO A 604 9.42 12.00 3.69
C PRO A 604 10.95 12.02 3.57
N ASN A 605 11.71 12.36 4.62
CA ASN A 605 13.17 12.33 4.66
C ASN A 605 13.75 11.14 5.46
N ALA A 606 12.91 10.25 6.01
CA ALA A 606 13.36 9.20 6.94
C ALA A 606 14.13 8.04 6.27
N GLY A 607 14.17 7.97 4.93
CA GLY A 607 14.85 6.88 4.23
C GLY A 607 16.33 7.16 3.94
N GLN A 608 17.15 6.11 4.00
CA GLN A 608 18.55 6.15 3.59
C GLN A 608 18.65 6.30 2.07
N ARG A 609 19.22 7.43 1.62
CA ARG A 609 19.54 7.67 0.21
C ARG A 609 20.76 6.85 -0.20
N ILE A 610 20.62 6.00 -1.21
CA ILE A 610 21.66 5.12 -1.75
C ILE A 610 21.81 5.32 -3.28
N PRO A 611 23.00 5.04 -3.86
CA PRO A 611 23.18 5.03 -5.31
C PRO A 611 22.26 4.00 -6.00
N PRO A 612 22.18 3.99 -7.35
CA PRO A 612 21.36 3.03 -8.09
C PRO A 612 21.59 1.59 -7.62
N VAL A 613 20.50 0.86 -7.38
CA VAL A 613 20.58 -0.54 -6.98
C VAL A 613 20.84 -1.43 -8.20
N ALA A 614 21.39 -2.62 -7.98
CA ALA A 614 21.57 -3.61 -9.03
C ALA A 614 20.20 -4.11 -9.53
N ASN A 615 20.11 -4.37 -10.84
CA ASN A 615 19.00 -5.08 -11.47
C ASN A 615 19.54 -6.27 -12.29
N PRO A 616 19.57 -7.48 -11.69
CA PRO A 616 20.11 -8.67 -12.36
C PRO A 616 19.40 -9.02 -13.66
N ILE A 617 18.11 -8.73 -13.80
CA ILE A 617 17.33 -9.05 -15.01
C ILE A 617 17.80 -8.21 -16.20
N ALA A 618 18.23 -6.96 -15.95
CA ALA A 618 18.77 -6.07 -16.95
C ALA A 618 20.31 -6.15 -17.08
N GLY A 619 20.98 -6.97 -16.25
CA GLY A 619 22.45 -7.01 -16.18
C GLY A 619 23.07 -5.74 -15.60
N LYS A 620 22.30 -4.93 -14.86
CA LYS A 620 22.75 -3.68 -14.24
C LYS A 620 23.30 -3.96 -12.84
N GLU A 621 24.52 -3.51 -12.59
CA GLU A 621 25.19 -3.57 -11.29
C GLU A 621 24.86 -2.34 -10.43
N ALA A 622 25.07 -2.45 -9.11
CA ALA A 622 24.90 -1.33 -8.21
C ALA A 622 25.82 -0.16 -8.59
N GLY A 623 25.29 1.05 -8.49
CA GLY A 623 25.94 2.30 -8.88
C GLY A 623 25.92 2.59 -10.38
N GLN A 624 25.57 1.65 -11.26
CA GLN A 624 25.47 1.93 -12.69
C GLN A 624 24.22 2.77 -13.00
N ILE A 625 24.38 3.71 -13.93
CA ILE A 625 23.31 4.59 -14.42
C ILE A 625 22.89 4.09 -15.81
N SER A 626 21.61 3.79 -15.98
CA SER A 626 21.04 3.28 -17.23
C SER A 626 20.24 4.34 -18.01
N GLN A 627 19.84 4.02 -19.24
CA GLN A 627 18.89 4.84 -20.02
C GLN A 627 17.60 5.07 -19.23
N LEU A 628 17.13 4.05 -18.51
CA LEU A 628 15.92 4.12 -17.71
C LEU A 628 16.04 5.18 -16.61
N ASP A 629 17.18 5.24 -15.91
CA ASP A 629 17.44 6.26 -14.88
C ASP A 629 17.43 7.68 -15.47
N ILE A 630 18.06 7.85 -16.64
CA ILE A 630 18.14 9.13 -17.35
C ILE A 630 16.76 9.60 -17.82
N GLU A 631 16.00 8.71 -18.45
CA GLU A 631 14.65 9.01 -18.94
C GLU A 631 13.68 9.34 -17.80
N ASN A 632 13.76 8.61 -16.68
CA ASN A 632 12.94 8.88 -15.51
C ASN A 632 13.24 10.25 -14.89
N SER A 633 14.51 10.64 -14.90
CA SER A 633 14.97 11.93 -14.37
C SER A 633 14.64 13.09 -15.32
N LEU A 634 14.76 12.90 -16.63
CA LEU A 634 14.62 13.95 -17.66
C LEU A 634 13.50 13.64 -18.66
N ARG A 635 12.27 13.44 -18.15
CA ARG A 635 11.13 12.84 -18.90
C ARG A 635 10.70 13.57 -20.16
N PHE A 636 10.96 14.88 -20.27
CA PHE A 636 10.56 15.68 -21.42
C PHE A 636 11.53 15.60 -22.59
N ASN A 637 12.78 15.18 -22.33
CA ASN A 637 13.88 15.20 -23.29
C ASN A 637 13.96 16.51 -24.10
N ASN A 638 13.91 17.65 -23.41
CA ASN A 638 13.95 18.95 -24.08
C ASN A 638 15.20 19.08 -24.94
N GLN A 639 15.07 19.73 -26.09
CA GLN A 639 16.20 19.99 -26.98
C GLN A 639 17.08 21.07 -26.39
N LEU A 640 18.39 21.02 -26.64
CA LEU A 640 19.31 22.07 -26.27
C LEU A 640 19.26 23.21 -27.30
N THR A 641 19.20 24.44 -26.82
CA THR A 641 19.23 25.67 -27.61
C THR A 641 20.44 26.49 -27.18
N LEU A 642 21.33 26.78 -28.13
CA LEU A 642 22.38 27.77 -27.98
C LEU A 642 21.81 29.16 -28.27
N LEU A 643 22.24 30.18 -27.53
CA LEU A 643 21.96 31.59 -27.82
C LEU A 643 22.98 32.48 -27.10
N THR A 644 23.03 33.76 -27.45
CA THR A 644 23.90 34.74 -26.79
C THR A 644 23.10 35.72 -25.94
N LEU A 645 23.47 35.87 -24.67
CA LEU A 645 22.91 36.88 -23.77
C LEU A 645 23.92 37.97 -23.45
N THR A 646 23.46 39.21 -23.26
CA THR A 646 24.28 40.24 -22.60
C THR A 646 24.37 39.98 -21.09
N ALA A 647 25.34 40.61 -20.40
CA ALA A 647 25.44 40.57 -18.94
C ALA A 647 24.13 41.00 -18.25
N GLN A 648 23.48 42.03 -18.78
CA GLN A 648 22.19 42.51 -18.28
C GLN A 648 21.06 41.49 -18.48
N GLN A 649 20.99 40.86 -19.65
CA GLN A 649 19.98 39.83 -19.94
C GLN A 649 20.19 38.57 -19.11
N LEU A 650 21.44 38.15 -18.90
CA LEU A 650 21.76 37.02 -18.03
C LEU A 650 21.30 37.27 -16.59
N LYS A 651 21.51 38.49 -16.05
CA LYS A 651 20.95 38.87 -14.75
C LYS A 651 19.43 38.75 -14.76
N GLN A 652 18.74 39.26 -15.78
CA GLN A 652 17.27 39.18 -15.89
C GLN A 652 16.76 37.74 -15.91
N VAL A 653 17.45 36.83 -16.60
CA VAL A 653 17.12 35.40 -16.66
C VAL A 653 17.22 34.75 -15.28
N LEU A 654 18.31 35.00 -14.53
CA LEU A 654 18.46 34.43 -13.20
C LEU A 654 17.52 35.06 -12.17
N GLU A 655 17.27 36.38 -12.27
CA GLU A 655 16.27 37.08 -11.46
C GLU A 655 14.87 36.49 -11.62
N HIS A 656 14.47 36.18 -12.86
CA HIS A 656 13.21 35.49 -13.14
C HIS A 656 13.19 34.09 -12.51
N GLY A 657 14.28 33.34 -12.64
CA GLY A 657 14.37 31.99 -12.09
C GLY A 657 14.17 31.93 -10.58
N VAL A 658 14.64 32.93 -9.83
CA VAL A 658 14.48 32.99 -8.37
C VAL A 658 13.34 33.91 -7.89
N SER A 659 12.51 34.44 -8.79
CA SER A 659 11.48 35.45 -8.46
C SER A 659 10.40 34.94 -7.51
N ASP A 660 10.09 33.65 -7.60
CA ASP A 660 8.99 32.99 -6.90
C ASP A 660 9.46 32.15 -5.72
N THR A 661 10.78 32.15 -5.44
CA THR A 661 11.36 31.45 -4.28
C THR A 661 10.81 32.06 -3.00
N ALA A 662 10.15 31.25 -2.18
CA ALA A 662 9.64 31.62 -0.88
C ALA A 662 9.48 30.35 -0.02
N PRO A 663 9.43 30.46 1.32
CA PRO A 663 9.23 29.31 2.19
C PRO A 663 8.02 28.46 1.76
N GLY A 664 8.23 27.15 1.61
CA GLY A 664 7.19 26.19 1.21
C GLY A 664 6.76 26.23 -0.27
N ARG A 665 7.34 27.11 -1.10
CA ARG A 665 7.06 27.17 -2.54
C ARG A 665 8.10 26.39 -3.33
N THR A 666 7.65 25.57 -4.28
CA THR A 666 8.52 24.75 -5.18
C THR A 666 8.33 25.14 -6.66
N PRO A 667 8.69 26.39 -7.04
CA PRO A 667 8.45 26.89 -8.38
C PRO A 667 9.30 26.14 -9.42
N GLY A 668 8.67 25.67 -10.51
CA GLY A 668 9.38 24.94 -11.57
C GLY A 668 10.52 25.72 -12.21
N ARG A 669 10.41 27.06 -12.24
CA ARG A 669 11.34 27.99 -12.88
C ARG A 669 12.69 28.16 -12.18
N PHE A 670 12.93 27.53 -11.04
CA PHE A 670 14.19 27.70 -10.32
C PHE A 670 15.38 27.20 -11.17
N PRO A 671 16.47 27.98 -11.34
CA PRO A 671 17.51 27.64 -12.29
C PRO A 671 18.58 26.74 -11.66
N GLN A 672 18.81 25.58 -12.27
CA GLN A 672 20.04 24.78 -12.13
C GLN A 672 21.06 25.23 -13.19
N VAL A 673 22.34 25.33 -12.83
CA VAL A 673 23.35 26.03 -13.64
C VAL A 673 24.66 25.26 -13.80
N GLY A 674 25.32 25.49 -14.93
CA GLY A 674 26.67 24.99 -15.25
C GLY A 674 27.55 26.10 -15.82
N GLY A 675 28.84 26.09 -15.52
CA GLY A 675 29.80 27.11 -15.97
C GLY A 675 29.68 28.50 -15.31
N LEU A 676 28.70 28.68 -14.41
CA LEU A 676 28.58 29.86 -13.55
C LEU A 676 28.20 29.47 -12.13
N ALA A 677 28.40 30.41 -11.20
CA ALA A 677 27.83 30.38 -9.86
C ALA A 677 27.13 31.71 -9.58
N PHE A 678 26.07 31.70 -8.77
CA PHE A 678 25.38 32.94 -8.36
C PHE A 678 24.89 32.87 -6.92
N SER A 679 24.72 34.04 -6.29
CA SER A 679 24.07 34.18 -4.98
C SER A 679 22.81 35.01 -5.10
N PHE A 680 21.75 34.63 -4.38
CA PHE A 680 20.49 35.36 -4.34
C PHE A 680 19.97 35.51 -2.91
N ASP A 681 19.20 36.57 -2.64
CA ASP A 681 18.47 36.75 -1.38
C ASP A 681 16.96 36.70 -1.63
N PRO A 682 16.26 35.66 -1.16
CA PRO A 682 14.81 35.52 -1.34
C PRO A 682 14.02 36.62 -0.60
N ASN A 683 14.61 37.28 0.39
CA ASN A 683 13.96 38.36 1.15
C ASN A 683 13.96 39.70 0.40
N ARG A 684 14.70 39.82 -0.72
CA ARG A 684 14.61 41.00 -1.58
C ARG A 684 13.37 40.95 -2.47
N PRO A 685 12.85 42.12 -2.90
CA PRO A 685 11.78 42.18 -3.88
C PRO A 685 12.11 41.34 -5.12
N ALA A 686 11.11 40.66 -5.67
CA ALA A 686 11.26 39.93 -6.94
C ALA A 686 11.89 40.83 -8.01
N ASN A 687 12.73 40.24 -8.86
CA ASN A 687 13.58 40.93 -9.84
C ASN A 687 14.74 41.77 -9.28
N ASN A 688 14.97 41.75 -7.96
CA ASN A 688 16.15 42.34 -7.30
C ASN A 688 16.82 41.37 -6.31
N ARG A 689 16.64 40.07 -6.52
CA ARG A 689 17.09 39.00 -5.61
C ARG A 689 18.51 38.57 -5.88
N VAL A 690 18.99 38.62 -7.12
CA VAL A 690 20.34 38.19 -7.48
C VAL A 690 21.35 39.23 -6.98
N VAL A 691 22.28 38.78 -6.14
CA VAL A 691 23.30 39.63 -5.49
C VAL A 691 24.64 39.52 -6.20
N SER A 692 25.00 38.34 -6.68
CA SER A 692 26.26 38.13 -7.40
C SER A 692 26.13 37.04 -8.44
N ILE A 693 26.90 37.17 -9.53
CA ILE A 693 27.04 36.17 -10.59
C ILE A 693 28.52 36.14 -10.98
N ALA A 694 29.11 34.95 -11.02
CA ALA A 694 30.50 34.73 -11.41
C ALA A 694 30.62 33.57 -12.39
N LEU A 695 31.40 33.73 -13.46
CA LEU A 695 31.77 32.61 -14.33
C LEU A 695 32.79 31.73 -13.61
N LYS A 696 32.67 30.41 -13.81
CA LYS A 696 33.53 29.41 -13.20
C LYS A 696 34.18 28.56 -14.28
N ASP A 697 35.49 28.34 -14.18
CA ASP A 697 36.19 27.34 -14.99
C ASP A 697 35.93 25.92 -14.47
N SER A 698 36.47 24.91 -15.15
CA SER A 698 36.34 23.49 -14.77
C SER A 698 36.99 23.15 -13.42
N ASN A 699 37.82 24.03 -12.87
CA ASN A 699 38.44 23.89 -11.55
C ASN A 699 37.72 24.72 -10.47
N GLY A 700 36.57 25.33 -10.80
CA GLY A 700 35.80 26.19 -9.90
C GLY A 700 36.42 27.58 -9.68
N ARG A 701 37.45 27.98 -10.44
CA ARG A 701 38.04 29.32 -10.33
C ARG A 701 37.15 30.35 -11.00
N THR A 702 37.03 31.52 -10.37
CA THR A 702 36.32 32.66 -10.97
C THR A 702 37.14 33.21 -12.13
N THR A 703 36.60 33.15 -13.35
CA THR A 703 37.21 33.75 -14.55
C THR A 703 36.66 35.13 -14.86
N ASP A 704 35.45 35.44 -14.37
CA ASP A 704 34.76 36.70 -14.62
C ASP A 704 33.71 36.96 -13.52
N THR A 705 33.52 38.23 -13.17
CA THR A 705 32.46 38.68 -12.26
C THR A 705 31.44 39.47 -13.08
N ILE A 706 30.22 38.95 -13.16
CA ILE A 706 29.14 39.52 -14.00
C ILE A 706 28.25 40.45 -13.17
N VAL A 707 27.90 40.04 -11.96
CA VAL A 707 27.11 40.85 -11.03
C VAL A 707 27.80 40.88 -9.69
N GLN A 708 27.86 42.05 -9.08
CA GLN A 708 28.37 42.28 -7.73
C GLN A 708 27.44 43.26 -7.00
N ASN A 709 27.07 42.94 -5.77
CA ASN A 709 26.14 43.74 -4.96
C ASN A 709 24.80 44.05 -5.67
N GLY A 710 24.34 43.14 -6.52
CA GLY A 710 23.12 43.28 -7.32
C GLY A 710 23.26 44.18 -8.55
N GLN A 711 24.46 44.67 -8.88
CA GLN A 711 24.71 45.50 -10.06
C GLN A 711 25.60 44.77 -11.07
N VAL A 712 25.35 44.97 -12.37
CA VAL A 712 26.20 44.43 -13.42
C VAL A 712 27.57 45.09 -13.37
N VAL A 713 28.63 44.28 -13.43
CA VAL A 713 30.02 44.74 -13.43
C VAL A 713 30.53 44.84 -14.87
N GLY A 714 31.11 46.00 -15.20
CA GLY A 714 31.61 46.31 -16.53
C GLY A 714 30.50 46.71 -17.51
N ASP A 715 30.75 46.47 -18.81
CA ASP A 715 29.79 46.79 -19.88
C ASP A 715 28.55 45.88 -19.78
N PRO A 716 27.32 46.42 -19.58
CA PRO A 716 26.10 45.62 -19.51
C PRO A 716 25.76 44.88 -20.81
N ASN A 717 26.33 45.30 -21.95
CA ASN A 717 26.12 44.70 -23.26
C ASN A 717 27.16 43.62 -23.62
N ARG A 718 28.17 43.39 -22.78
CA ARG A 718 29.13 42.29 -23.00
C ARG A 718 28.40 40.95 -23.02
N THR A 719 28.76 40.10 -23.97
CA THR A 719 27.97 38.94 -24.35
C THR A 719 28.54 37.62 -23.86
N PHE A 720 27.66 36.67 -23.57
CA PHE A 720 27.98 35.31 -23.17
C PHE A 720 27.18 34.32 -24.02
N PRO A 721 27.86 33.46 -24.77
CA PRO A 721 27.23 32.31 -25.41
C PRO A 721 26.80 31.31 -24.33
N ILE A 722 25.51 30.96 -24.34
CA ILE A 722 24.91 30.05 -23.38
C ILE A 722 24.23 28.88 -24.10
N VAL A 723 24.03 27.79 -23.38
CA VAL A 723 23.09 26.73 -23.74
C VAL A 723 21.94 26.69 -22.72
N THR A 724 20.73 26.48 -23.20
CA THR A 724 19.54 26.27 -22.37
C THR A 724 18.62 25.24 -23.02
N LEU A 725 17.46 24.99 -22.42
CA LEU A 725 16.44 24.10 -23.00
C LEU A 725 15.57 24.89 -23.98
N ASN A 726 15.15 24.28 -25.09
CA ASN A 726 14.26 24.89 -26.09
C ASN A 726 12.92 25.33 -25.47
N PHE A 727 12.44 24.59 -24.46
CA PHE A 727 11.31 24.97 -23.63
C PHE A 727 11.50 26.36 -23.02
N LEU A 728 12.64 26.61 -22.36
CA LEU A 728 12.95 27.91 -21.76
C LEU A 728 13.20 28.99 -22.82
N ALA A 729 13.99 28.68 -23.85
CA ALA A 729 14.28 29.60 -24.95
C ALA A 729 13.00 30.10 -25.66
N SER A 730 11.92 29.32 -25.60
CA SER A 730 10.62 29.66 -26.17
C SER A 730 9.63 30.28 -25.17
N GLY A 731 10.08 30.60 -23.96
CA GLY A 731 9.27 31.27 -22.92
C GLY A 731 8.63 30.34 -21.90
N GLY A 732 8.98 29.06 -21.91
CA GLY A 732 8.57 28.09 -20.89
C GLY A 732 8.94 28.57 -19.49
N ASP A 733 8.11 28.24 -18.51
CA ASP A 733 8.21 28.73 -17.12
C ASP A 733 8.25 30.27 -16.99
N GLY A 734 7.81 30.99 -18.03
CA GLY A 734 7.77 32.45 -18.09
C GLY A 734 9.12 33.11 -18.36
N TYR A 735 10.15 32.35 -18.74
CA TYR A 735 11.49 32.90 -18.95
C TYR A 735 11.52 33.96 -20.05
N PRO A 736 12.30 35.04 -19.89
CA PRO A 736 12.23 36.21 -20.77
C PRO A 736 12.95 36.04 -22.12
N PHE A 737 13.48 34.85 -22.46
CA PHE A 737 14.24 34.62 -23.69
C PHE A 737 13.55 35.16 -24.97
N PRO A 738 12.23 34.99 -25.18
CA PRO A 738 11.56 35.52 -26.37
C PRO A 738 11.52 37.05 -26.45
N SER A 739 11.75 37.76 -25.33
CA SER A 739 11.81 39.22 -25.29
C SER A 739 13.17 39.79 -25.70
N PHE A 740 14.18 38.93 -25.86
CA PHE A 740 15.53 39.32 -26.27
C PHE A 740 15.73 39.13 -27.78
N PRO A 741 16.72 39.82 -28.39
CA PRO A 741 17.15 39.48 -29.73
C PRO A 741 17.59 38.01 -29.80
N ALA A 742 17.17 37.28 -30.84
CA ALA A 742 17.51 35.87 -31.06
C ALA A 742 18.98 35.68 -31.53
N THR A 743 19.92 36.45 -30.99
CA THR A 743 21.32 36.47 -31.37
C THR A 743 21.94 35.09 -31.21
N ASN A 744 22.47 34.54 -32.32
CA ASN A 744 23.07 33.21 -32.39
C ASN A 744 22.16 32.09 -31.86
N ARG A 745 20.83 32.25 -31.93
CA ARG A 745 19.91 31.22 -31.47
C ARG A 745 19.95 30.01 -32.42
N VAL A 746 20.36 28.85 -31.91
CA VAL A 746 20.43 27.60 -32.66
C VAL A 746 19.90 26.45 -31.79
N ASP A 747 18.86 25.78 -32.25
CA ASP A 747 18.45 24.50 -31.67
C ASP A 747 19.40 23.42 -32.19
N THR A 748 20.10 22.71 -31.29
CA THR A 748 21.20 21.82 -31.66
C THR A 748 20.74 20.48 -32.23
N GLY A 749 19.45 20.15 -32.06
CA GLY A 749 18.91 18.81 -32.35
C GLY A 749 19.33 17.74 -31.34
N ILE A 750 20.07 18.12 -30.29
CA ILE A 750 20.48 17.23 -29.19
C ILE A 750 19.49 17.37 -28.04
N GLY A 751 18.92 16.26 -27.60
CA GLY A 751 18.08 16.20 -26.40
C GLY A 751 18.88 16.17 -25.11
N GLU A 752 18.33 16.70 -24.02
CA GLU A 752 18.98 16.71 -22.71
C GLU A 752 19.27 15.31 -22.14
N GLN A 753 18.49 14.29 -22.53
CA GLN A 753 18.78 12.89 -22.17
C GLN A 753 20.06 12.40 -22.85
N GLU A 754 20.20 12.67 -24.14
CA GLU A 754 21.43 12.35 -24.90
C GLU A 754 22.63 13.12 -24.35
N ALA A 755 22.46 14.41 -24.01
CA ALA A 755 23.51 15.20 -23.40
C ALA A 755 23.99 14.59 -22.07
N LEU A 756 23.08 14.19 -21.18
CA LEU A 756 23.43 13.53 -19.92
C LEU A 756 24.10 12.17 -20.16
N ARG A 757 23.53 11.35 -21.04
CA ARG A 757 24.02 10.03 -21.42
C ARG A 757 25.48 10.07 -21.90
N ASP A 758 25.76 10.94 -22.86
CA ASP A 758 27.09 11.11 -23.43
C ASP A 758 28.08 11.64 -22.38
N PHE A 759 27.63 12.59 -21.55
CA PHE A 759 28.46 13.16 -20.50
C PHE A 759 28.83 12.14 -19.43
N LEU A 760 27.86 11.35 -18.97
CA LEU A 760 28.11 10.25 -18.04
C LEU A 760 29.08 9.22 -18.65
N SER A 761 28.92 8.88 -19.93
CA SER A 761 29.73 7.86 -20.59
C SER A 761 31.18 8.31 -20.73
N ALA A 762 31.38 9.59 -21.03
CA ALA A 762 32.71 10.17 -21.18
C ALA A 762 33.45 10.37 -19.86
N ASN A 763 32.74 10.67 -18.77
CA ASN A 763 33.37 11.13 -17.53
C ASN A 763 33.27 10.14 -16.35
N PHE A 764 32.23 9.31 -16.31
CA PHE A 764 31.88 8.52 -15.12
C PHE A 764 31.74 7.03 -15.36
N ASN A 765 32.21 6.51 -16.51
CA ASN A 765 32.20 5.08 -16.76
C ASN A 765 33.31 4.34 -15.96
N ALA A 766 34.54 4.88 -15.98
CA ALA A 766 35.69 4.29 -15.27
C ALA A 766 35.79 4.76 -13.80
N THR A 767 35.51 6.04 -13.54
CA THR A 767 35.53 6.64 -12.21
C THR A 767 34.13 7.10 -11.86
N PRO A 768 33.42 6.44 -10.92
CA PRO A 768 32.06 6.83 -10.58
C PRO A 768 31.97 8.28 -10.10
N PHE A 769 30.87 8.95 -10.45
CA PHE A 769 30.52 10.23 -9.83
C PHE A 769 30.42 10.05 -8.31
N ASN A 770 31.03 10.96 -7.54
CA ASN A 770 31.19 10.77 -6.10
C ASN A 770 31.04 12.07 -5.30
N ILE A 771 30.32 13.06 -5.84
CA ILE A 771 30.06 14.33 -5.14
C ILE A 771 28.68 14.22 -4.47
N PRO A 772 28.61 14.07 -3.13
CA PRO A 772 27.34 13.96 -2.44
C PRO A 772 26.55 15.26 -2.54
N ASP A 773 25.23 15.13 -2.48
CA ASP A 773 24.35 16.27 -2.28
C ASP A 773 24.54 16.85 -0.87
N VAL A 774 24.45 18.17 -0.73
CA VAL A 774 24.67 18.90 0.53
C VAL A 774 23.50 19.85 0.78
N GLY A 775 23.29 20.28 2.03
CA GLY A 775 22.20 21.20 2.33
C GLY A 775 22.49 22.64 1.89
N VAL A 776 21.46 23.46 1.73
CA VAL A 776 21.50 24.86 1.26
C VAL A 776 22.58 25.76 1.87
N ALA A 777 22.95 25.54 3.14
CA ALA A 777 24.01 26.31 3.81
C ALA A 777 25.42 26.00 3.27
N GLN A 778 25.59 24.89 2.54
CA GLN A 778 26.85 24.39 2.00
C GLN A 778 26.95 24.56 0.48
N ASP A 779 25.87 24.92 -0.22
CA ASP A 779 25.81 25.16 -1.67
C ASP A 779 26.90 26.13 -2.16
N THR A 780 27.60 25.79 -3.24
CA THR A 780 28.73 26.62 -3.72
C THR A 780 28.51 27.21 -5.09
N ARG A 781 27.58 26.64 -5.86
CA ARG A 781 27.20 27.10 -7.20
C ARG A 781 25.95 27.96 -7.15
N ILE A 782 24.96 27.63 -6.33
CA ILE A 782 23.71 28.39 -6.18
C ILE A 782 23.49 28.74 -4.72
N GLN A 783 23.89 29.93 -4.32
CA GLN A 783 23.90 30.33 -2.91
C GLN A 783 22.66 31.11 -2.49
N ASN A 784 21.88 30.52 -1.58
CA ASN A 784 20.75 31.21 -0.94
C ASN A 784 21.20 31.99 0.30
N LEU A 785 21.23 33.32 0.20
CA LEU A 785 21.70 34.23 1.25
C LEU A 785 20.76 34.35 2.47
N ALA A 786 19.64 33.63 2.49
CA ALA A 786 18.88 33.43 3.72
C ALA A 786 19.52 32.36 4.63
N ALA A 787 20.31 31.43 4.07
CA ALA A 787 20.97 30.34 4.79
C ALA A 787 22.46 30.59 5.03
N ARG A 788 23.05 31.62 4.40
CA ARG A 788 24.49 31.93 4.48
C ARG A 788 24.78 33.42 4.28
N SER A 789 25.96 33.86 4.71
CA SER A 789 26.35 35.29 4.75
C SER A 789 27.39 35.70 3.70
N ASP A 790 28.07 34.73 3.10
CA ASP A 790 29.04 34.90 2.02
C ASP A 790 28.37 34.78 0.64
N THR A 791 29.06 35.28 -0.39
CA THR A 791 28.62 35.17 -1.78
C THR A 791 29.60 34.33 -2.62
N VAL A 792 29.20 33.99 -3.87
CA VAL A 792 30.02 33.21 -4.80
C VAL A 792 31.30 33.93 -5.25
N ILE A 793 31.44 35.21 -4.87
CA ILE A 793 32.63 36.03 -5.03
C ILE A 793 33.34 36.10 -3.67
N ALA A 794 34.58 35.61 -3.63
CA ALA A 794 35.37 35.56 -2.41
C ALA A 794 35.59 36.97 -1.80
N GLY A 795 35.54 37.06 -0.46
CA GLY A 795 35.77 38.30 0.28
C GLY A 795 34.57 39.26 0.33
N ILE A 796 33.45 38.93 -0.30
CA ILE A 796 32.20 39.69 -0.22
C ILE A 796 31.26 39.00 0.75
N SER A 797 31.09 39.58 1.94
CA SER A 797 30.11 39.18 2.94
C SER A 797 29.03 40.24 3.10
N ARG A 798 27.80 39.84 3.40
CA ARG A 798 26.78 40.78 3.85
C ARG A 798 27.20 41.37 5.19
N THR A 799 27.29 42.70 5.26
CA THR A 799 27.21 43.39 6.55
C THR A 799 25.79 43.15 7.06
N ALA A 800 25.65 42.37 8.14
CA ALA A 800 24.35 42.11 8.73
C ALA A 800 23.77 43.43 9.27
N THR A 801 22.93 44.10 8.49
CA THR A 801 22.09 45.16 9.04
C THR A 801 21.02 44.45 9.87
N ARG A 802 21.26 44.37 11.18
CA ARG A 802 20.26 43.93 12.16
C ARG A 802 19.07 44.89 12.04
N VAL A 803 18.01 44.49 11.34
CA VAL A 803 16.73 45.18 11.44
C VAL A 803 16.22 44.88 12.84
N ALA A 804 16.40 45.83 13.75
CA ALA A 804 15.71 45.80 15.03
C ALA A 804 14.21 45.85 14.74
N ASN A 805 13.47 44.85 15.21
CA ASN A 805 12.02 44.86 15.19
C ASN A 805 11.53 46.14 15.88
N VAL A 806 10.78 46.96 15.15
CA VAL A 806 9.97 48.03 15.72
C VAL A 806 8.81 47.35 16.44
N GLY A 807 9.02 47.05 17.72
CA GLY A 807 8.05 46.30 18.51
C GLY A 807 8.33 46.28 19.99
N ASP A 808 9.08 47.24 20.53
CA ASP A 808 9.19 47.50 21.98
C ASP A 808 9.50 48.99 22.22
N ILE A 809 8.44 49.80 22.16
CA ILE A 809 8.36 51.05 22.92
C ILE A 809 7.29 50.82 23.97
N LEU A 810 7.54 51.35 25.18
CA LEU A 810 6.83 51.17 26.46
C LEU A 810 7.43 49.97 27.22
N THR A 811 8.42 50.15 28.10
CA THR A 811 8.32 50.91 29.36
C THR A 811 9.68 51.48 29.77
N GLY A 812 9.70 52.72 30.27
CA GLY A 812 10.92 53.40 30.69
C GLY A 812 11.53 52.89 31.99
N ASP A 813 12.83 53.11 32.16
CA ASP A 813 13.35 53.83 33.32
C ASP A 813 14.77 54.34 33.00
N MET A 814 15.16 55.44 33.65
CA MET A 814 16.42 56.17 33.45
C MET A 814 17.59 55.57 34.24
N GLY A 815 18.81 55.61 33.70
CA GLY A 815 20.02 55.68 34.54
C GLY A 815 21.31 55.04 34.03
N ASN A 816 22.28 55.90 33.72
CA ASN A 816 23.75 55.78 33.85
C ASN A 816 24.60 54.90 32.92
N ALA A 817 25.67 55.55 32.42
CA ALA A 817 26.84 55.06 31.69
C ALA A 817 28.07 54.90 32.65
N PRO A 818 29.33 54.58 32.22
CA PRO A 818 29.86 53.68 31.17
C PRO A 818 31.09 52.78 31.62
N HIS A 819 31.60 51.92 30.70
CA HIS A 819 32.99 51.35 30.56
C HIS A 819 33.41 50.05 31.34
N PRO A 820 34.49 49.29 30.96
CA PRO A 820 34.63 48.41 29.75
C PRO A 820 35.40 47.05 29.98
N LEU A 821 35.57 46.25 28.90
CA LEU A 821 36.57 45.16 28.65
C LEU A 821 36.51 43.81 29.42
N ASP A 822 36.35 42.70 28.67
CA ASP A 822 37.40 41.71 28.28
C ASP A 822 36.99 40.21 28.29
N THR A 823 37.34 39.56 27.17
CA THR A 823 37.73 38.15 26.89
C THR A 823 36.96 36.90 27.34
N ASP A 824 36.66 36.07 26.32
CA ASP A 824 36.71 34.60 26.18
C ASP A 824 36.05 33.63 27.20
N ILE A 825 35.22 32.70 26.67
CA ILE A 825 35.40 31.22 26.66
C ILE A 825 34.04 30.50 26.42
N LEU A 826 34.01 29.70 25.35
CA LEU A 826 33.17 28.53 24.95
C LEU A 826 31.84 28.20 25.69
N PRO A 827 30.73 27.87 24.97
CA PRO A 827 29.48 27.45 25.60
C PRO A 827 29.42 25.93 25.85
N LYS A 828 29.07 25.57 27.10
CA LYS A 828 28.49 24.28 27.46
C LYS A 828 26.99 24.30 27.15
N THR A 829 26.52 23.18 26.62
CA THR A 829 25.11 22.81 26.44
C THR A 829 24.39 22.66 27.78
N PHE A 830 23.13 23.12 27.90
CA PHE A 830 22.09 22.49 28.72
C PHE A 830 20.69 22.96 28.32
N PHE A 831 19.77 22.00 28.16
CA PHE A 831 18.31 22.18 28.09
C PHE A 831 17.73 22.59 29.46
N PRO A 832 16.56 23.26 29.50
CA PRO A 832 15.93 23.66 30.75
C PRO A 832 15.05 22.57 31.35
N ALA A 833 15.02 22.58 32.69
CA ALA A 833 14.13 21.81 33.55
C ALA A 833 12.86 22.60 33.88
N SER A 834 11.80 21.88 34.24
CA SER A 834 10.72 22.41 35.10
C SER A 834 10.16 21.32 36.01
N SER A 835 10.63 21.40 37.26
CA SER A 835 9.96 21.29 38.58
C SER A 835 9.03 20.14 39.00
N PRO A 836 8.98 19.82 40.31
CA PRO A 836 8.51 18.55 40.84
C PRO A 836 7.25 18.64 41.71
N LEU A 837 6.56 17.50 41.91
CA LEU A 837 5.72 17.26 43.08
C LEU A 837 5.85 15.79 43.54
N SER A 838 6.00 15.64 44.85
CA SER A 838 6.35 14.45 45.62
C SER A 838 5.13 13.72 46.20
N PHE A 839 5.13 12.39 46.27
CA PHE A 839 4.42 11.60 47.30
C PHE A 839 5.09 10.22 47.54
N LEU A 840 4.92 9.75 48.79
CA LEU A 840 5.57 8.62 49.51
C LEU A 840 5.19 7.20 49.02
N PRO A 841 5.92 6.14 49.46
CA PRO A 841 5.77 4.78 48.96
C PRO A 841 4.90 3.88 49.88
N ILE A 842 4.18 2.92 49.28
CA ILE A 842 3.67 1.71 49.95
C ILE A 842 3.93 0.49 49.06
N SER A 843 4.39 -0.56 49.72
CA SER A 843 4.81 -1.90 49.30
C SER A 843 3.74 -2.74 48.60
N HIS A 844 4.16 -3.74 47.80
CA HIS A 844 3.52 -5.07 47.64
C HIS A 844 4.48 -6.09 46.97
N PRO A 845 4.22 -7.42 47.07
CA PRO A 845 5.26 -8.41 47.36
C PRO A 845 5.56 -9.45 46.27
N ALA A 846 6.58 -10.24 46.62
CA ALA A 846 7.20 -11.41 46.00
C ALA A 846 6.34 -12.42 45.20
N SER A 847 6.94 -12.96 44.15
CA SER A 847 6.66 -14.31 43.63
C SER A 847 7.94 -15.17 43.67
N MET A 848 7.81 -16.34 44.30
CA MET A 848 8.81 -17.41 44.39
C MET A 848 9.14 -18.02 43.01
N SER A 849 10.41 -18.36 42.80
CA SER A 849 10.87 -19.32 41.79
C SER A 849 11.87 -20.27 42.44
N THR A 850 11.49 -21.54 42.52
CA THR A 850 12.28 -22.65 43.06
C THR A 850 13.29 -23.20 42.06
N ARG A 851 14.44 -23.58 42.60
CA ARG A 851 15.58 -24.27 41.97
C ARG A 851 15.20 -25.57 41.27
N GLY A 852 15.88 -25.84 40.16
CA GLY A 852 16.08 -27.17 39.58
C GLY A 852 17.26 -27.14 38.62
N ALA A 853 18.43 -27.56 39.10
CA ALA A 853 19.66 -27.64 38.33
C ALA A 853 19.75 -28.98 37.58
N PHE A 854 20.11 -28.94 36.30
CA PHE A 854 20.73 -30.07 35.59
C PHE A 854 21.77 -29.51 34.61
N ASN A 855 23.04 -29.81 34.88
CA ASN A 855 24.17 -29.65 33.96
C ASN A 855 24.09 -30.73 32.87
N PHE A 856 24.38 -30.37 31.62
CA PHE A 856 25.22 -31.18 30.74
C PHE A 856 25.92 -30.27 29.73
N ASP A 857 27.24 -30.30 29.80
CA ASP A 857 28.21 -29.73 28.88
C ASP A 857 28.62 -30.84 27.90
N LEU A 858 28.79 -30.55 26.61
CA LEU A 858 29.47 -31.40 25.63
C LEU A 858 29.85 -30.58 24.40
N ASN A 859 31.09 -30.10 24.40
CA ASN A 859 31.84 -29.68 23.22
C ASN A 859 32.80 -30.82 22.79
N GLN A 860 33.06 -30.86 21.47
CA GLN A 860 34.04 -31.67 20.72
C GLN A 860 33.70 -33.13 20.38
N MET A 861 33.67 -33.43 19.08
CA MET A 861 34.69 -34.30 18.44
C MET A 861 34.73 -34.09 16.91
N VAL A 862 35.95 -34.20 16.39
CA VAL A 862 36.42 -33.92 15.03
C VAL A 862 36.53 -35.23 14.23
N ASN A 863 36.38 -35.09 12.91
CA ASN A 863 36.71 -35.95 11.76
C ASN A 863 37.68 -37.13 11.96
N GLU A 864 37.43 -38.22 11.23
CA GLU A 864 38.45 -39.04 10.55
C GLU A 864 37.83 -39.78 9.34
N GLU A 865 38.54 -39.71 8.19
CA GLU A 865 38.26 -40.35 6.90
C GLU A 865 38.76 -41.80 6.85
N GLY A 866 38.28 -42.59 5.87
CA GLY A 866 38.88 -43.88 5.50
C GLY A 866 38.13 -44.66 4.41
N ASP A 867 38.70 -44.65 3.20
CA ASP A 867 38.24 -45.24 1.93
C ASP A 867 38.09 -46.78 1.87
N ALA A 868 37.25 -47.27 0.95
CA ALA A 868 37.60 -48.37 0.02
C ALA A 868 36.65 -48.47 -1.19
N ILE A 869 37.25 -48.74 -2.35
CA ILE A 869 36.75 -48.65 -3.73
C ILE A 869 36.52 -50.07 -4.31
N ALA A 870 35.50 -50.30 -5.15
CA ALA A 870 35.53 -51.27 -6.26
C ALA A 870 34.37 -51.10 -7.30
N SER A 871 34.75 -50.58 -8.48
CA SER A 871 34.36 -50.88 -9.89
C SER A 871 33.63 -52.22 -10.18
N LEU A 872 32.76 -52.49 -11.19
CA LEU A 872 32.39 -52.01 -12.56
C LEU A 872 31.23 -52.96 -13.07
N PRO A 873 30.68 -52.95 -14.32
CA PRO A 873 30.46 -51.92 -15.37
C PRO A 873 29.03 -51.94 -16.03
N GLY A 874 28.73 -50.96 -16.91
CA GLY A 874 28.30 -51.27 -18.29
C GLY A 874 26.84 -51.05 -18.76
N VAL A 875 26.51 -49.78 -19.10
CA VAL A 875 25.84 -49.26 -20.33
C VAL A 875 24.78 -50.10 -21.09
N ALA A 876 23.57 -49.54 -21.23
CA ALA A 876 22.87 -49.41 -22.52
C ALA A 876 21.84 -48.26 -22.52
N THR A 877 22.10 -47.27 -23.36
CA THR A 877 21.27 -46.12 -23.76
C THR A 877 19.94 -46.54 -24.40
N LEU A 878 18.86 -45.74 -24.28
CA LEU A 878 17.90 -45.41 -25.36
C LEU A 878 16.95 -44.27 -24.92
N THR A 879 16.90 -43.20 -25.73
CA THR A 879 15.74 -42.30 -25.95
C THR A 879 15.51 -42.25 -27.47
N PRO A 880 14.48 -41.61 -28.06
CA PRO A 880 13.14 -41.17 -27.59
C PRO A 880 12.01 -41.69 -28.52
N ASN A 881 10.72 -41.48 -28.16
CA ASN A 881 9.66 -40.96 -29.05
C ASN A 881 8.21 -41.26 -28.58
N GLN A 882 7.42 -40.19 -28.46
CA GLN A 882 5.98 -40.11 -28.71
C GLN A 882 5.67 -40.37 -30.21
N PRO A 883 4.44 -40.72 -30.68
CA PRO A 883 3.20 -39.94 -30.46
C PRO A 883 1.83 -40.68 -30.48
N THR A 884 0.75 -39.88 -30.32
CA THR A 884 -0.65 -39.95 -30.85
C THR A 884 -1.75 -39.88 -29.76
N ILE A 885 -2.48 -38.76 -29.65
CA ILE A 885 -3.77 -38.38 -30.29
C ILE A 885 -4.95 -39.26 -29.80
N PHE A 886 -5.75 -38.75 -28.86
CA PHE A 886 -7.13 -38.27 -29.03
C PHE A 886 -7.59 -37.47 -27.81
#